data_AF-A0A1F6A033-F1
#
_entry.id   AF-A0A1F6A033-F1
#
_cell.length_a   1.000
_cell.length_b   1.000
_cell.length_c   1.000
_cell.angle_alpha   90.00
_cell.angle_beta   90.00
_cell.angle_gamma   90.00
#
_symmetry.space_group_name_H-M   'P 1'
#
loop_
_entity.id
_entity.type
_entity.pdbx_description
1 polymer ?
#
loop_
_entity_poly.entity_id
_entity_poly.type
_entity_poly.pdbx_seq_one_letter_code
_entity_poly.pdbx_strand_id
1 'polypeptide(L)'
;MVTKIDNNNPYPNKSAVISSVYHKFLPFFGLALVSLIYFLRLFYPQQSIFMIPDFGQSDVLHLNLPLKEILRSSLLQNRWPLWSDSLAAGFPVLAEGQIGTFYLPNLILFKYLPLIPAYNLNLWISFFLSSAGLYLICRKLKFTVFVSFITSLIFSYGGFFAVHLNHFNLIQAASLLPLILYSYLRLTHKPSIINLIFFSFLLSQQVFTGHFYISFITFISLLIICLSFKKKLLPKFSVLFLGSLIAVLFSAIQILPTFELFQLSDRKSGLSFEEVTTFPYPASHLITFFNPYFFGTPETGSYPPFTSDWGIFWENTAYLGLLPLFLAPFTLFLPRKNHVLTFILLLAASLLLVLGKNSPVYLIFSLPPFNFFRVPSKFLLLTSFSLTILSGFTLNQITKKITNHFLLITFYLSLITIFFLDEFSFSYRYPPLTPASWWLSPPEIINLIDKNAGRIKTYGSEIAWNYIFLNSGWQIPSNYLPLKNSLYQNSNVLYGRPQISINTGGVIPRRTKILRLLTDNLQDDQSLNLLKLWSVKYIITVSPIENTAWQKLGKTPDEFNRPLFYLYQADSIYPLVYLTTKTVLVDTLDEFKRQLVSLDTLNLTVLIEDKNNQIPPSSEENQPLISVRNADLYRKEFQITSRHERLLVVNQSNYPGWTFYLDGQRIPTLNVNLNQPAIRIPPGSHQVKMEFISASFTKGKTITILAMITAFLAVSLAPFLSSNKRQNTRQPSFHP
;
A
#
# COMPACT_ATOMS: atom_id res chain seq x y z
N MET A 1 8.27 16.98 59.09
CA MET A 1 8.99 15.96 59.88
C MET A 1 10.02 15.31 58.99
N VAL A 2 11.28 15.41 59.40
CA VAL A 2 12.48 14.97 58.69
C VAL A 2 12.64 13.46 58.88
N THR A 3 12.60 12.67 57.81
CA THR A 3 13.06 11.28 57.83
C THR A 3 14.49 11.23 57.30
N LYS A 4 15.42 10.93 58.21
CA LYS A 4 16.81 10.55 57.92
C LYS A 4 16.81 9.41 56.89
N ILE A 5 17.49 9.63 55.78
CA ILE A 5 17.82 8.57 54.81
C ILE A 5 19.02 7.82 55.38
N ASP A 6 18.78 6.57 55.73
CA ASP A 6 19.80 5.62 56.17
C ASP A 6 20.62 5.18 54.94
N ASN A 7 21.93 5.45 54.97
CA ASN A 7 22.81 5.42 53.79
C ASN A 7 23.50 4.05 53.55
N ASN A 8 23.01 2.96 54.15
CA ASN A 8 23.73 1.68 54.18
C ASN A 8 23.02 0.46 53.55
N ASN A 9 22.04 0.64 52.67
CA ASN A 9 21.43 -0.52 51.97
C ASN A 9 21.91 -0.63 50.50
N PRO A 10 22.74 -1.64 50.14
CA PRO A 10 23.28 -1.80 48.79
C PRO A 10 22.25 -2.32 47.76
N TYR A 11 21.02 -2.60 48.18
CA TYR A 11 19.93 -3.01 47.29
C TYR A 11 18.96 -1.86 47.06
N PRO A 12 18.77 -1.37 45.82
CA PRO A 12 17.78 -0.34 45.54
C PRO A 12 16.40 -0.85 45.95
N ASN A 13 15.71 -0.07 46.80
CA ASN A 13 14.39 -0.40 47.34
C ASN A 13 13.45 -0.82 46.19
N LYS A 14 13.03 -2.09 46.15
CA LYS A 14 12.26 -2.66 45.02
C LYS A 14 11.03 -1.81 44.66
N SER A 15 10.40 -1.18 45.65
CA SER A 15 9.27 -0.25 45.47
C SER A 15 9.62 1.01 44.68
N ALA A 16 10.81 1.59 44.90
CA ALA A 16 11.29 2.77 44.18
C ALA A 16 11.66 2.44 42.72
N VAL A 17 12.22 1.26 42.47
CA VAL A 17 12.51 0.78 41.11
C VAL A 17 11.21 0.53 40.34
N ILE A 18 10.24 -0.15 40.95
CA ILE A 18 8.92 -0.41 40.33
C ILE A 18 8.17 0.89 40.04
N SER A 19 8.15 1.84 40.99
CA SER A 19 7.57 3.18 40.78
C SER A 19 8.24 3.92 39.61
N SER A 20 9.57 3.89 39.53
CA SER A 20 10.32 4.57 38.45
C SER A 20 10.07 3.98 37.06
N VAL A 21 9.80 2.67 36.98
CA VAL A 21 9.46 1.96 35.74
C VAL A 21 8.03 2.28 35.34
N TYR A 22 7.08 2.22 36.28
CA TYR A 22 5.68 2.54 36.04
C TYR A 22 5.48 3.94 35.45
N HIS A 23 6.12 4.96 36.04
CA HIS A 23 6.02 6.34 35.53
C HIS A 23 6.62 6.54 34.13
N LYS A 24 7.55 5.68 33.69
CA LYS A 24 8.10 5.74 32.33
C LYS A 24 7.15 5.16 31.29
N PHE A 25 6.35 4.16 31.65
CA PHE A 25 5.43 3.47 30.73
C PHE A 25 4.01 4.02 30.73
N LEU A 26 3.59 4.72 31.79
CA LEU A 26 2.26 5.31 31.92
C LEU A 26 1.81 6.14 30.68
N PRO A 27 2.66 6.99 30.07
CA PRO A 27 2.25 7.72 28.87
C PRO A 27 1.93 6.82 27.68
N PHE A 28 2.68 5.72 27.49
CA PHE A 28 2.41 4.76 26.41
C PHE A 28 1.10 4.02 26.64
N PHE A 29 0.76 3.69 27.89
CA PHE A 29 -0.55 3.14 28.23
C PHE A 29 -1.67 4.13 27.89
N GLY A 30 -1.49 5.41 28.23
CA GLY A 30 -2.44 6.46 27.86
C GLY A 30 -2.63 6.58 26.33
N LEU A 31 -1.54 6.52 25.55
CA LEU A 31 -1.61 6.57 24.08
C LEU A 31 -2.31 5.34 23.50
N ALA A 32 -2.01 4.15 24.04
CA ALA A 32 -2.67 2.91 23.67
C ALA A 32 -4.18 2.95 24.00
N LEU A 33 -4.55 3.51 25.14
CA LEU A 33 -5.95 3.64 25.58
C LEU A 33 -6.73 4.61 24.69
N VAL A 34 -6.20 5.80 24.39
CA VAL A 34 -6.85 6.75 23.46
C VAL A 34 -7.04 6.11 22.08
N SER A 35 -6.02 5.37 21.60
CA SER A 35 -6.11 4.63 20.34
C SER A 35 -7.14 3.52 20.40
N LEU A 36 -7.21 2.79 21.52
CA LEU A 36 -8.21 1.75 21.70
C LEU A 36 -9.63 2.33 21.68
N ILE A 37 -9.86 3.44 22.38
CA ILE A 37 -11.16 4.14 22.40
C ILE A 37 -11.57 4.56 20.98
N TYR A 38 -10.64 5.13 20.20
CA TYR A 38 -10.92 5.56 18.83
C TYR A 38 -11.32 4.38 17.91
N PHE A 39 -10.64 3.24 18.02
CA PHE A 39 -10.89 2.08 17.15
C PHE A 39 -11.86 1.05 17.74
N LEU A 40 -12.34 1.20 18.98
CA LEU A 40 -13.27 0.26 19.61
C LEU A 40 -14.55 0.06 18.78
N ARG A 41 -15.00 1.12 18.09
CA ARG A 41 -16.13 1.13 17.16
C ARG A 41 -15.98 0.20 15.94
N LEU A 42 -14.76 -0.27 15.66
CA LEU A 42 -14.53 -1.28 14.61
C LEU A 42 -14.80 -2.71 15.10
N PHE A 43 -14.87 -2.92 16.42
CA PHE A 43 -15.05 -4.23 17.03
C PHE A 43 -16.43 -4.38 17.70
N TYR A 44 -16.98 -3.30 18.24
CA TYR A 44 -18.23 -3.30 19.02
C TYR A 44 -19.20 -2.19 18.55
N PRO A 45 -20.53 -2.44 18.50
CA PRO A 45 -21.25 -3.66 18.90
C PRO A 45 -21.13 -4.83 17.92
N GLN A 46 -20.68 -4.56 16.69
CA GLN A 46 -20.41 -5.58 15.68
C GLN A 46 -19.14 -5.25 14.91
N GLN A 47 -18.51 -6.27 14.32
CA GLN A 47 -17.32 -6.08 13.50
C GLN A 47 -17.63 -5.20 12.29
N SER A 48 -16.90 -4.10 12.19
CA SER A 48 -17.12 -3.06 11.19
C SER A 48 -15.80 -2.72 10.50
N ILE A 49 -15.89 -2.09 9.33
CA ILE A 49 -14.75 -1.52 8.62
C ILE A 49 -15.04 -0.06 8.29
N PHE A 50 -13.99 0.72 8.12
CA PHE A 50 -14.11 2.00 7.43
C PHE A 50 -14.39 1.72 5.96
N MET A 51 -15.52 2.20 5.48
CA MET A 51 -15.85 2.15 4.05
C MET A 51 -15.98 3.58 3.62
N ILE A 52 -14.86 4.21 3.28
CA ILE A 52 -14.84 5.59 2.77
C ILE A 52 -14.96 5.48 1.25
N PRO A 53 -16.06 5.97 0.65
CA PRO A 53 -16.16 6.08 -0.79
C PRO A 53 -15.13 7.07 -1.34
N ASP A 54 -14.51 6.65 -2.42
CA ASP A 54 -13.65 7.43 -3.28
C ASP A 54 -14.45 7.81 -4.55
N PHE A 55 -13.86 8.62 -5.42
CA PHE A 55 -14.37 8.83 -6.76
C PHE A 55 -14.18 7.55 -7.59
N GLY A 56 -15.29 6.88 -7.91
CA GLY A 56 -15.37 5.69 -8.76
C GLY A 56 -15.16 4.36 -8.03
N GLN A 57 -14.58 4.37 -6.83
CA GLN A 57 -14.27 3.14 -6.09
C GLN A 57 -14.15 3.38 -4.57
N SER A 58 -13.56 2.41 -3.88
CA SER A 58 -13.11 2.56 -2.49
C SER A 58 -11.86 1.73 -2.33
N ASP A 59 -10.73 2.34 -1.98
CA ASP A 59 -9.46 1.64 -1.82
C ASP A 59 -9.51 0.59 -0.70
N VAL A 60 -10.41 0.71 0.28
CA VAL A 60 -10.62 -0.36 1.26
C VAL A 60 -11.16 -1.61 0.57
N LEU A 61 -12.23 -1.47 -0.21
CA LEU A 61 -12.95 -2.60 -0.81
C LEU A 61 -12.32 -3.13 -2.10
N HIS A 62 -11.62 -2.28 -2.85
CA HIS A 62 -11.13 -2.55 -4.20
C HIS A 62 -9.60 -2.60 -4.29
N LEU A 63 -8.90 -2.53 -3.16
CA LEU A 63 -7.44 -2.64 -3.12
C LEU A 63 -6.97 -3.32 -1.84
N ASN A 64 -7.12 -2.65 -0.70
CA ASN A 64 -6.49 -3.07 0.56
C ASN A 64 -7.07 -4.39 1.10
N LEU A 65 -8.39 -4.48 1.28
CA LEU A 65 -9.02 -5.67 1.86
C LEU A 65 -8.84 -6.92 0.97
N PRO A 66 -9.05 -6.86 -0.36
CA PRO A 66 -8.74 -7.99 -1.25
C PRO A 66 -7.28 -8.44 -1.22
N LEU A 67 -6.32 -7.52 -1.26
CA LEU A 67 -4.90 -7.87 -1.18
C LEU A 67 -4.55 -8.51 0.16
N LYS A 68 -5.18 -8.08 1.26
CA LYS A 68 -5.02 -8.75 2.56
C LYS A 68 -5.65 -10.13 2.61
N GLU A 69 -6.74 -10.39 1.89
CA GLU A 69 -7.27 -11.74 1.77
C GLU A 69 -6.33 -12.66 0.98
N ILE A 70 -5.71 -12.17 -0.11
CA ILE A 70 -4.66 -12.92 -0.82
C ILE A 70 -3.48 -13.22 0.10
N LEU A 71 -3.04 -12.24 0.88
CA LEU A 71 -1.97 -12.43 1.87
C LEU A 71 -2.35 -13.49 2.89
N ARG A 72 -3.52 -13.34 3.54
CA ARG A 72 -4.03 -14.25 4.57
C ARG A 72 -4.15 -15.68 4.05
N SER A 73 -4.80 -15.86 2.90
CA SER A 73 -4.97 -17.16 2.25
C SER A 73 -3.64 -17.81 1.87
N SER A 74 -2.66 -17.03 1.39
CA SER A 74 -1.32 -17.53 1.09
C SER A 74 -0.55 -17.95 2.35
N LEU A 75 -0.57 -17.10 3.38
CA LEU A 75 0.10 -17.38 4.65
C LEU A 75 -0.49 -18.62 5.35
N LEU A 76 -1.80 -18.82 5.32
CA LEU A 76 -2.45 -20.02 5.86
C LEU A 76 -1.98 -21.29 5.15
N GLN A 77 -1.75 -21.23 3.85
CA GLN A 77 -1.21 -22.32 3.04
C GLN A 77 0.32 -22.44 3.12
N ASN A 78 0.97 -21.73 4.05
CA ASN A 78 2.42 -21.70 4.25
C ASN A 78 3.21 -21.33 2.98
N ARG A 79 2.63 -20.48 2.13
CA ARG A 79 3.26 -20.00 0.90
C ARG A 79 3.35 -18.47 0.88
N TRP A 80 4.36 -17.96 0.17
CA TRP A 80 4.46 -16.53 -0.12
C TRP A 80 3.47 -16.16 -1.23
N PRO A 81 2.84 -14.96 -1.21
CA PRO A 81 1.90 -14.52 -2.24
C PRO A 81 2.61 -13.98 -3.49
N LEU A 82 3.44 -14.80 -4.15
CA LEU A 82 4.23 -14.36 -5.31
C LEU A 82 3.39 -14.09 -6.55
N TRP A 83 2.30 -14.84 -6.73
CA TRP A 83 1.42 -14.78 -7.89
C TRP A 83 -0.06 -14.89 -7.49
N SER A 84 -0.96 -14.34 -8.28
CA SER A 84 -2.41 -14.54 -8.14
C SER A 84 -3.07 -14.74 -9.49
N ASP A 85 -3.80 -15.85 -9.66
CA ASP A 85 -4.61 -16.14 -10.85
C ASP A 85 -5.98 -15.43 -10.81
N SER A 86 -6.33 -14.77 -9.70
CA SER A 86 -7.60 -14.07 -9.52
C SER A 86 -7.62 -12.66 -10.13
N LEU A 87 -6.45 -12.10 -10.44
CA LEU A 87 -6.27 -10.71 -10.89
C LEU A 87 -5.54 -10.67 -12.23
N ALA A 88 -5.98 -9.83 -13.17
CA ALA A 88 -5.33 -9.63 -14.48
C ALA A 88 -4.96 -10.91 -15.25
N ALA A 89 -5.79 -11.96 -15.13
CA ALA A 89 -5.48 -13.29 -15.66
C ALA A 89 -4.10 -13.84 -15.22
N GLY A 90 -3.64 -13.48 -14.02
CA GLY A 90 -2.30 -13.76 -13.50
C GLY A 90 -1.53 -12.47 -13.22
N PHE A 91 -1.18 -12.22 -11.95
CA PHE A 91 -0.46 -11.01 -11.55
C PHE A 91 0.57 -11.26 -10.43
N PRO A 92 1.78 -10.65 -10.50
CA PRO A 92 2.83 -10.80 -9.49
C PRO A 92 2.57 -9.90 -8.27
N VAL A 93 1.56 -10.24 -7.45
CA VAL A 93 1.06 -9.39 -6.36
C VAL A 93 2.12 -9.00 -5.31
N LEU A 94 3.10 -9.88 -5.01
CA LEU A 94 4.21 -9.53 -4.12
C LEU A 94 5.15 -8.49 -4.74
N ALA A 95 5.39 -8.56 -6.06
CA ALA A 95 6.26 -7.61 -6.74
C ALA A 95 5.68 -6.20 -6.78
N GLU A 96 4.35 -6.07 -6.91
CA GLU A 96 3.68 -4.76 -6.87
C GLU A 96 3.87 -4.04 -5.52
N GLY A 97 3.90 -4.81 -4.44
CA GLY A 97 4.39 -4.37 -3.13
C GLY A 97 3.33 -3.86 -2.16
N GLN A 98 2.18 -3.36 -2.62
CA GLN A 98 1.13 -2.81 -1.73
C GLN A 98 0.45 -3.87 -0.86
N ILE A 99 0.57 -5.14 -1.22
CA ILE A 99 0.18 -6.27 -0.36
C ILE A 99 0.92 -6.26 0.98
N GLY A 100 2.10 -5.64 1.05
CA GLY A 100 2.85 -5.37 2.28
C GLY A 100 3.24 -6.60 3.09
N THR A 101 3.61 -7.69 2.41
CA THR A 101 3.79 -9.04 2.99
C THR A 101 4.75 -9.07 4.17
N PHE A 102 5.90 -8.38 4.07
CA PHE A 102 6.98 -8.45 5.06
C PHE A 102 6.92 -7.37 6.14
N TYR A 103 5.90 -6.51 6.12
CA TYR A 103 5.64 -5.62 7.24
C TYR A 103 5.20 -6.47 8.43
N LEU A 104 5.95 -6.43 9.53
CA LEU A 104 5.82 -7.40 10.61
C LEU A 104 4.39 -7.52 11.17
N PRO A 105 3.63 -6.41 11.39
CA PRO A 105 2.22 -6.50 11.75
C PRO A 105 1.35 -7.19 10.70
N ASN A 106 1.59 -6.99 9.39
CA ASN A 106 0.86 -7.72 8.36
C ASN A 106 1.17 -9.22 8.43
N LEU A 107 2.46 -9.57 8.49
CA LEU A 107 2.92 -10.96 8.49
C LEU A 107 2.35 -11.76 9.67
N ILE A 108 2.32 -11.17 10.86
CA ILE A 108 1.81 -11.81 12.08
C ILE A 108 0.28 -11.82 12.09
N LEU A 109 -0.37 -10.67 11.92
CA LEU A 109 -1.81 -10.57 12.12
C LEU A 109 -2.59 -11.37 11.07
N PHE A 110 -2.21 -11.31 9.80
CA PHE A 110 -2.90 -12.05 8.73
C PHE A 110 -2.50 -13.54 8.68
N LYS A 111 -1.51 -14.00 9.45
CA LYS A 111 -1.26 -15.45 9.64
C LYS A 111 -2.17 -16.04 10.71
N TYR A 112 -2.40 -15.31 11.80
CA TYR A 112 -3.01 -15.87 13.02
C TYR A 112 -4.42 -15.39 13.33
N LEU A 113 -4.88 -14.28 12.75
CA LEU A 113 -6.22 -13.74 12.99
C LEU A 113 -7.11 -13.79 11.74
N PRO A 114 -8.45 -13.78 11.90
CA PRO A 114 -9.37 -13.59 10.78
C PRO A 114 -9.16 -12.23 10.11
N LEU A 115 -9.60 -12.11 8.84
CA LEU A 115 -9.33 -10.96 7.97
C LEU A 115 -9.67 -9.60 8.64
N ILE A 116 -10.88 -9.46 9.18
CA ILE A 116 -11.38 -8.18 9.71
C ILE A 116 -10.70 -7.78 11.03
N PRO A 117 -10.61 -8.65 12.06
CA PRO A 117 -9.82 -8.36 13.25
C PRO A 117 -8.35 -8.03 12.94
N ALA A 118 -7.72 -8.77 12.02
CA ALA A 118 -6.34 -8.50 11.60
C ALA A 118 -6.20 -7.10 10.99
N TYR A 119 -7.11 -6.73 10.09
CA TYR A 119 -7.14 -5.42 9.44
C TYR A 119 -7.34 -4.29 10.45
N ASN A 120 -8.35 -4.40 11.31
CA ASN A 120 -8.70 -3.37 12.28
C ASN A 120 -7.62 -3.19 13.36
N LEU A 121 -7.03 -4.28 13.87
CA LEU A 121 -5.96 -4.21 14.85
C LEU A 121 -4.70 -3.56 14.27
N ASN A 122 -4.45 -3.72 12.98
CA ASN A 122 -3.31 -3.10 12.32
C ASN A 122 -3.45 -1.57 12.20
N LEU A 123 -4.67 -1.05 11.96
CA LEU A 123 -4.94 0.39 12.03
C LEU A 123 -4.63 0.93 13.44
N TRP A 124 -5.08 0.23 14.47
CA TRP A 124 -4.78 0.57 15.86
C TRP A 124 -3.26 0.57 16.14
N ILE A 125 -2.53 -0.47 15.71
CA ILE A 125 -1.06 -0.53 15.84
C ILE A 125 -0.41 0.68 15.15
N SER A 126 -0.87 1.04 13.95
CA SER A 126 -0.31 2.15 13.18
C SER A 126 -0.48 3.48 13.93
N PHE A 127 -1.66 3.78 14.45
CA PHE A 127 -1.88 5.02 15.22
C PHE A 127 -1.09 5.03 16.54
N PHE A 128 -0.97 3.89 17.20
CA PHE A 128 -0.14 3.74 18.39
C PHE A 128 1.35 3.98 18.07
N LEU A 129 1.90 3.39 17.01
CA LEU A 129 3.31 3.57 16.61
C LEU A 129 3.61 5.01 16.22
N SER A 130 2.69 5.68 15.51
CA SER A 130 2.80 7.11 15.18
C SER A 130 2.88 7.96 16.44
N SER A 131 1.93 7.76 17.37
CA SER A 131 1.85 8.49 18.64
C SER A 131 3.09 8.23 19.52
N ALA A 132 3.47 6.97 19.67
CA ALA A 132 4.62 6.56 20.47
C ALA A 132 5.93 7.12 19.90
N GLY A 133 6.11 7.07 18.58
CA GLY A 133 7.28 7.61 17.90
C GLY A 133 7.40 9.13 18.09
N LEU A 134 6.30 9.88 17.92
CA LEU A 134 6.31 11.33 18.11
C LEU A 134 6.48 11.71 19.58
N TYR A 135 5.83 11.00 20.50
CA TYR A 135 6.07 11.17 21.94
C TYR A 135 7.56 11.05 22.27
N LEU A 136 8.23 10.02 21.75
CA LEU A 136 9.67 9.80 21.95
C LEU A 136 10.53 10.94 21.37
N ILE A 137 10.15 11.51 20.22
CA ILE A 137 10.79 12.73 19.67
C ILE A 137 10.60 13.91 20.65
N CYS A 138 9.38 14.18 21.09
CA CYS A 138 9.09 15.28 22.02
C CYS A 138 9.89 15.14 23.34
N ARG A 139 10.02 13.92 23.87
CA ARG A 139 10.90 13.64 25.02
C ARG A 139 12.37 13.95 24.72
N LYS A 140 12.86 13.58 23.53
CA LYS A 140 14.23 13.90 23.08
C LYS A 140 14.45 15.41 22.94
N LEU A 141 13.42 16.15 22.54
CA LEU A 141 13.39 17.62 22.46
C LEU A 141 13.20 18.31 23.82
N LYS A 142 13.16 17.54 24.93
CA LYS A 142 13.01 18.03 26.31
C LYS A 142 11.66 18.74 26.57
N PHE A 143 10.58 18.25 25.94
CA PHE A 143 9.23 18.66 26.32
C PHE A 143 8.87 18.08 27.70
N THR A 144 7.85 18.60 28.38
CA THR A 144 7.28 17.95 29.58
C THR A 144 6.51 16.68 29.17
N VAL A 145 6.18 15.80 30.13
CA VAL A 145 5.50 14.52 29.82
C VAL A 145 4.14 14.80 29.19
N PHE A 146 3.38 15.71 29.79
CA PHE A 146 2.07 16.12 29.29
C PHE A 146 2.12 16.75 27.89
N VAL A 147 3.05 17.70 27.68
CA VAL A 147 3.18 18.34 26.35
C VAL A 147 3.58 17.32 25.28
N SER A 148 4.47 16.38 25.63
CA SER A 148 4.81 15.29 24.70
C SER A 148 3.61 14.41 24.35
N PHE A 149 2.75 14.13 25.33
CA PHE A 149 1.53 13.33 25.16
C PHE A 149 0.55 14.05 24.22
N ILE A 150 0.16 15.29 24.53
CA ILE A 150 -0.80 16.06 23.71
C ILE A 150 -0.25 16.32 22.30
N THR A 151 1.01 16.74 22.16
CA THR A 151 1.63 16.93 20.83
C THR A 151 1.60 15.65 20.00
N SER A 152 1.82 14.48 20.61
CA SER A 152 1.78 13.21 19.89
C SER A 152 0.39 12.80 19.42
N LEU A 153 -0.65 13.11 20.21
CA LEU A 153 -2.04 12.87 19.83
C LEU A 153 -2.49 13.78 18.70
N ILE A 154 -2.17 15.08 18.76
CA ILE A 154 -2.59 16.03 17.71
C ILE A 154 -2.10 15.60 16.32
N PHE A 155 -0.85 15.11 16.20
CA PHE A 155 -0.35 14.64 14.91
C PHE A 155 -1.02 13.33 14.46
N SER A 156 -1.13 12.36 15.35
CA SER A 156 -1.56 10.99 14.99
C SER A 156 -3.06 10.90 14.72
N TYR A 157 -3.85 11.77 15.35
CA TYR A 157 -5.28 11.95 15.07
C TYR A 157 -5.54 13.11 14.12
N GLY A 158 -4.46 13.71 13.61
CA GLY A 158 -4.44 14.76 12.59
C GLY A 158 -5.25 14.39 11.36
N GLY A 159 -5.77 15.40 10.68
CA GLY A 159 -6.54 15.27 9.45
C GLY A 159 -5.83 14.48 8.35
N PHE A 160 -4.50 14.56 8.24
CA PHE A 160 -3.76 13.70 7.30
C PHE A 160 -4.01 12.21 7.57
N PHE A 161 -3.97 11.75 8.82
CA PHE A 161 -4.26 10.36 9.16
C PHE A 161 -5.76 10.06 9.01
N ALA A 162 -6.63 10.96 9.45
CA ALA A 162 -8.08 10.77 9.42
C ALA A 162 -8.60 10.53 8.00
N VAL A 163 -8.20 11.40 7.05
CA VAL A 163 -8.70 11.34 5.68
C VAL A 163 -8.10 10.22 4.86
N HIS A 164 -6.92 9.71 5.25
CA HIS A 164 -6.25 8.60 4.57
C HIS A 164 -6.53 7.22 5.18
N LEU A 165 -7.52 7.08 6.07
CA LEU A 165 -7.89 5.76 6.64
C LEU A 165 -8.31 4.73 5.58
N ASN A 166 -8.69 5.18 4.38
CA ASN A 166 -8.93 4.33 3.20
C ASN A 166 -7.65 3.78 2.55
N HIS A 167 -6.50 4.44 2.76
CA HIS A 167 -5.20 4.06 2.22
C HIS A 167 -4.39 3.29 3.27
N PHE A 168 -4.81 2.05 3.54
CA PHE A 168 -4.30 1.24 4.66
C PHE A 168 -2.77 1.16 4.74
N ASN A 169 -2.14 0.83 3.62
CA ASN A 169 -0.70 0.72 3.49
C ASN A 169 0.03 2.08 3.58
N LEU A 170 -0.63 3.20 3.23
CA LEU A 170 -0.09 4.55 3.39
C LEU A 170 -0.02 4.90 4.88
N ILE A 171 -1.09 4.63 5.62
CA ILE A 171 -1.16 4.81 7.07
C ILE A 171 -0.08 3.99 7.78
N GLN A 172 0.13 2.73 7.36
CA GLN A 172 1.24 1.91 7.89
C GLN A 172 2.59 2.59 7.67
N ALA A 173 2.86 3.08 6.47
CA ALA A 173 4.13 3.75 6.17
C ALA A 173 4.29 5.07 6.96
N ALA A 174 3.25 5.89 6.99
CA ALA A 174 3.25 7.20 7.64
C ALA A 174 3.42 7.07 9.15
N SER A 175 2.85 6.03 9.76
CA SER A 175 2.97 5.78 11.19
C SER A 175 4.39 5.50 11.67
N LEU A 176 5.27 4.99 10.80
CA LEU A 176 6.66 4.69 11.14
C LEU A 176 7.56 5.93 11.07
N LEU A 177 7.14 7.00 10.39
CA LEU A 177 7.94 8.21 10.19
C LEU A 177 8.48 8.78 11.52
N PRO A 178 7.66 9.02 12.56
CA PRO A 178 8.18 9.56 13.82
C PRO A 178 9.17 8.61 14.51
N LEU A 179 8.94 7.31 14.47
CA LEU A 179 9.81 6.33 15.12
C LEU A 179 11.16 6.20 14.39
N ILE A 180 11.16 6.27 13.05
CA ILE A 180 12.36 6.31 12.22
C ILE A 180 13.17 7.56 12.54
N LEU A 181 12.55 8.74 12.53
CA LEU A 181 13.22 9.99 12.87
C LEU A 181 13.79 9.97 14.30
N TYR A 182 13.03 9.43 15.28
CA TYR A 182 13.52 9.23 16.64
C TYR A 182 14.76 8.33 16.69
N SER A 183 14.73 7.18 16.00
CA SER A 183 15.84 6.24 16.00
C SER A 183 17.10 6.83 15.38
N TYR A 184 16.97 7.66 14.33
CA TYR A 184 18.06 8.43 13.74
C TYR A 184 18.63 9.48 14.72
N LEU A 185 17.77 10.26 15.39
CA LEU A 185 18.19 11.22 16.42
C LEU A 185 18.88 10.54 17.62
N ARG A 186 18.48 9.31 17.94
CA ARG A 186 19.14 8.48 18.95
C ARG A 186 20.50 8.00 18.48
N LEU A 187 20.59 7.47 17.26
CA LEU A 187 21.82 6.98 16.65
C LEU A 187 22.90 8.06 16.54
N THR A 188 22.53 9.26 16.08
CA THR A 188 23.47 10.40 15.95
C THR A 188 23.98 10.93 17.29
N HIS A 189 23.24 10.72 18.38
CA HIS A 189 23.65 11.11 19.73
C HIS A 189 24.42 9.99 20.47
N LYS A 190 24.05 8.73 20.25
CA LYS A 190 24.65 7.54 20.86
C LYS A 190 24.97 6.53 19.74
N PRO A 191 26.05 6.74 18.98
CA PRO A 191 26.41 5.83 17.90
C PRO A 191 26.74 4.45 18.46
N SER A 192 25.97 3.44 18.07
CA SER A 192 26.22 2.04 18.40
C SER A 192 25.63 1.15 17.31
N ILE A 193 26.18 -0.05 17.15
CA ILE A 193 25.66 -1.02 16.17
C ILE A 193 24.20 -1.38 16.44
N ILE A 194 23.81 -1.50 17.71
CA ILE A 194 22.40 -1.76 18.10
C ILE A 194 21.47 -0.65 17.59
N ASN A 195 21.85 0.62 17.78
CA ASN A 195 21.02 1.74 17.31
C ASN A 195 21.02 1.84 15.78
N LEU A 196 22.12 1.46 15.11
CA LEU A 196 22.22 1.44 13.66
C LEU A 196 21.30 0.36 13.08
N ILE A 197 21.40 -0.88 13.57
CA ILE A 197 20.54 -1.99 13.14
C ILE A 197 19.07 -1.71 13.45
N PHE A 198 18.75 -1.11 14.59
CA PHE A 198 17.37 -0.71 14.92
C PHE A 198 16.82 0.35 13.96
N PHE A 199 17.62 1.37 13.61
CA PHE A 199 17.24 2.37 12.61
C PHE A 199 17.03 1.74 11.22
N SER A 200 17.96 0.89 10.77
CA SER A 200 17.85 0.16 9.51
C SER A 200 16.66 -0.78 9.45
N PHE A 201 16.36 -1.46 10.56
CA PHE A 201 15.18 -2.30 10.70
C PHE A 201 13.90 -1.48 10.51
N LEU A 202 13.75 -0.35 11.21
CA LEU A 202 12.56 0.50 11.08
C LEU A 202 12.39 1.06 9.65
N LEU A 203 13.48 1.47 9.00
CA LEU A 203 13.45 1.86 7.59
C LEU A 203 13.00 0.70 6.69
N SER A 204 13.52 -0.51 6.89
CA SER A 204 13.09 -1.68 6.10
C SER A 204 11.62 -2.02 6.31
N GLN A 205 11.10 -1.84 7.53
CA GLN A 205 9.67 -2.05 7.82
C GLN A 205 8.79 -1.05 7.08
N GLN A 206 9.24 0.20 6.91
CA GLN A 206 8.52 1.20 6.13
C GLN A 206 8.51 0.88 4.63
N VAL A 207 9.61 0.32 4.10
CA VAL A 207 9.65 -0.18 2.72
C VAL A 207 8.66 -1.34 2.53
N PHE A 208 8.59 -2.25 3.50
CA PHE A 208 7.71 -3.42 3.44
C PHE A 208 6.22 -3.14 3.52
N THR A 209 5.79 -1.90 3.80
CA THR A 209 4.36 -1.55 3.70
C THR A 209 3.89 -1.43 2.25
N GLY A 210 4.82 -1.24 1.30
CA GLY A 210 4.52 -1.07 -0.12
C GLY A 210 4.25 0.38 -0.56
N HIS A 211 4.27 1.36 0.36
CA HIS A 211 4.18 2.79 0.01
C HIS A 211 5.55 3.44 -0.10
N PHE A 212 6.20 3.25 -1.24
CA PHE A 212 7.52 3.80 -1.52
C PHE A 212 7.56 5.34 -1.47
N TYR A 213 6.46 6.02 -1.78
CA TYR A 213 6.42 7.49 -1.75
C TYR A 213 6.52 8.04 -0.31
N ILE A 214 5.85 7.43 0.67
CA ILE A 214 5.99 7.83 2.08
C ILE A 214 7.39 7.52 2.61
N SER A 215 8.00 6.42 2.14
CA SER A 215 9.40 6.11 2.43
C SER A 215 10.35 7.19 1.89
N PHE A 216 10.08 7.69 0.67
CA PHE A 216 10.82 8.79 0.07
C PHE A 216 10.66 10.11 0.83
N ILE A 217 9.42 10.45 1.24
CA ILE A 217 9.12 11.61 2.09
C ILE A 217 9.87 11.53 3.44
N THR A 218 9.94 10.33 4.03
CA THR A 218 10.70 10.08 5.26
C THR A 218 12.21 10.28 5.04
N PHE A 219 12.74 9.82 3.90
CA PHE A 219 14.15 10.01 3.54
C PHE A 219 14.51 11.48 3.33
N ILE A 220 13.67 12.26 2.64
CA ILE A 220 13.83 13.72 2.52
C ILE A 220 13.91 14.37 3.90
N SER A 221 13.04 13.95 4.82
CA SER A 221 13.02 14.47 6.19
C SER A 221 14.31 14.17 6.95
N LEU A 222 14.83 12.94 6.83
CA LEU A 222 16.11 12.53 7.41
C LEU A 222 17.28 13.35 6.85
N LEU A 223 17.27 13.62 5.53
CA LEU A 223 18.29 14.42 4.87
C LEU A 223 18.27 15.87 5.37
N ILE A 224 17.09 16.51 5.43
CA ILE A 224 16.95 17.87 5.96
C ILE A 224 17.40 17.94 7.42
N ILE A 225 17.01 16.96 8.25
CA ILE A 225 17.46 16.87 9.65
C ILE A 225 18.98 16.71 9.71
N CYS A 226 19.58 15.87 8.86
CA CYS A 226 21.03 15.68 8.78
C CYS A 226 21.76 16.99 8.46
N LEU A 227 21.31 17.70 7.42
CA LEU A 227 21.91 18.95 6.93
C LEU A 227 21.72 20.12 7.91
N SER A 228 20.64 20.11 8.70
CA SER A 228 20.35 21.17 9.69
C SER A 228 21.39 21.25 10.81
N PHE A 229 22.18 20.20 11.04
CA PHE A 229 23.25 20.22 12.03
C PHE A 229 24.64 20.35 11.38
N LYS A 230 25.07 21.60 11.14
CA LYS A 230 26.40 21.91 10.57
C LYS A 230 27.57 21.26 11.34
N LYS A 231 27.46 21.18 12.69
CA LYS A 231 28.46 20.47 13.51
C LYS A 231 28.28 18.95 13.39
N LYS A 232 29.37 18.26 13.04
CA LYS A 232 29.46 16.80 12.86
C LYS A 232 28.59 16.28 11.68
N LEU A 233 28.54 17.02 10.58
CA LEU A 233 27.77 16.64 9.39
C LEU A 233 28.22 15.29 8.82
N LEU A 234 29.54 15.11 8.61
CA LEU A 234 30.07 13.88 8.00
C LEU A 234 29.70 12.62 8.79
N PRO A 235 29.94 12.51 10.11
CA PRO A 235 29.49 11.33 10.88
C PRO A 235 27.98 11.08 10.85
N LYS A 236 27.15 12.15 10.82
CA LYS A 236 25.70 12.02 10.74
C LYS A 236 25.25 11.49 9.39
N PHE A 237 25.84 12.01 8.32
CA PHE A 237 25.61 11.54 6.97
C PHE A 237 26.07 10.08 6.81
N SER A 238 27.24 9.71 7.35
CA SER A 238 27.74 8.33 7.30
C SER A 238 26.79 7.33 7.95
N VAL A 239 26.21 7.64 9.12
CA VAL A 239 25.25 6.73 9.76
C VAL A 239 23.89 6.70 9.06
N LEU A 240 23.47 7.81 8.44
CA LEU A 240 22.29 7.84 7.57
C LEU A 240 22.51 6.93 6.36
N PHE A 241 23.60 7.13 5.63
CA PHE A 241 23.97 6.35 4.45
C PHE A 241 24.11 4.86 4.76
N LEU A 242 24.91 4.51 5.78
CA LEU A 242 25.11 3.12 6.18
C LEU A 242 23.79 2.48 6.66
N GLY A 243 22.98 3.23 7.42
CA GLY A 243 21.69 2.78 7.90
C GLY A 243 20.71 2.49 6.75
N SER A 244 20.65 3.37 5.75
CA SER A 244 19.86 3.21 4.53
C SER A 244 20.35 2.03 3.68
N LEU A 245 21.66 1.83 3.53
CA LEU A 245 22.23 0.69 2.81
C LEU A 245 21.81 -0.64 3.46
N ILE A 246 21.94 -0.75 4.78
CA ILE A 246 21.50 -1.94 5.52
C ILE A 246 19.98 -2.14 5.39
N ALA A 247 19.19 -1.06 5.40
CA ALA A 247 17.75 -1.15 5.20
C ALA A 247 17.37 -1.69 3.82
N VAL A 248 18.10 -1.30 2.76
CA VAL A 248 17.94 -1.86 1.40
C VAL A 248 18.28 -3.35 1.38
N LEU A 249 19.35 -3.77 2.06
CA LEU A 249 19.71 -5.19 2.17
C LEU A 249 18.65 -5.99 2.94
N PHE A 250 18.15 -5.45 4.06
CA PHE A 250 17.04 -6.06 4.82
C PHE A 250 15.75 -6.16 4.01
N SER A 251 15.50 -5.22 3.08
CA SER A 251 14.30 -5.21 2.25
C SER A 251 14.50 -5.76 0.84
N ALA A 252 15.65 -6.37 0.54
CA ALA A 252 15.97 -6.93 -0.78
C ALA A 252 14.95 -7.97 -1.27
N ILE A 253 14.36 -8.75 -0.35
CA ILE A 253 13.27 -9.70 -0.64
C ILE A 253 12.03 -9.05 -1.26
N GLN A 254 11.81 -7.76 -1.02
CA GLN A 254 10.73 -6.95 -1.60
C GLN A 254 11.24 -6.10 -2.76
N ILE A 255 12.36 -5.40 -2.58
CA ILE A 255 12.89 -4.43 -3.55
C ILE A 255 13.23 -5.10 -4.89
N LEU A 256 13.83 -6.30 -4.89
CA LEU A 256 14.24 -6.94 -6.15
C LEU A 256 13.05 -7.39 -7.01
N PRO A 257 12.01 -8.07 -6.47
CA PRO A 257 10.78 -8.31 -7.22
C PRO A 257 10.11 -7.03 -7.72
N THR A 258 10.00 -5.99 -6.87
CA THR A 258 9.42 -4.72 -7.29
C THR A 258 10.22 -4.05 -8.40
N PHE A 259 11.55 -4.12 -8.35
CA PHE A 259 12.41 -3.60 -9.40
C PHE A 259 12.22 -4.37 -10.72
N GLU A 260 12.09 -5.69 -10.69
CA GLU A 260 11.78 -6.50 -11.88
C GLU A 260 10.45 -6.07 -12.53
N LEU A 261 9.39 -5.95 -11.73
CA LEU A 261 8.09 -5.47 -12.22
C LEU A 261 8.16 -4.04 -12.77
N PHE A 262 8.90 -3.16 -12.10
CA PHE A 262 9.12 -1.79 -12.55
C PHE A 262 9.79 -1.74 -13.93
N GLN A 263 10.80 -2.58 -14.18
CA GLN A 263 11.47 -2.67 -15.48
C GLN A 263 10.56 -3.15 -16.62
N LEU A 264 9.51 -3.93 -16.29
CA LEU A 264 8.52 -4.43 -17.25
C LEU A 264 7.34 -3.46 -17.47
N SER A 265 7.29 -2.38 -16.71
CA SER A 265 6.22 -1.38 -16.75
C SER A 265 6.62 -0.15 -17.58
N ASP A 266 5.63 0.66 -17.96
CA ASP A 266 5.87 1.96 -18.60
C ASP A 266 6.56 2.96 -17.66
N ARG A 267 6.64 2.68 -16.35
CA ARG A 267 7.30 3.58 -15.38
C ARG A 267 8.82 3.57 -15.47
N LYS A 268 9.42 2.70 -16.28
CA LYS A 268 10.88 2.60 -16.43
C LYS A 268 11.55 3.94 -16.76
N SER A 269 10.91 4.79 -17.56
CA SER A 269 11.40 6.11 -17.96
C SER A 269 11.11 7.23 -16.95
N GLY A 270 10.43 6.93 -15.84
CA GLY A 270 9.77 7.93 -15.01
C GLY A 270 8.43 8.38 -15.60
N LEU A 271 7.70 9.17 -14.82
CA LEU A 271 6.44 9.80 -15.23
C LEU A 271 6.71 11.14 -15.93
N SER A 272 5.78 11.58 -16.77
CA SER A 272 5.84 12.93 -17.36
C SER A 272 5.68 14.01 -16.27
N PHE A 273 6.15 15.23 -16.53
CA PHE A 273 5.99 16.34 -15.57
C PHE A 273 4.52 16.57 -15.20
N GLU A 274 3.62 16.45 -16.17
CA GLU A 274 2.17 16.59 -15.97
C GLU A 274 1.63 15.50 -15.04
N GLU A 275 2.02 14.24 -15.26
CA GLU A 275 1.63 13.11 -14.40
C GLU A 275 2.16 13.24 -12.97
N VAL A 276 3.43 13.64 -12.81
CA VAL A 276 4.09 13.82 -11.51
C VAL A 276 3.40 14.91 -10.69
N THR A 277 3.01 16.00 -11.35
CA THR A 277 2.44 17.19 -10.71
C THR A 277 0.92 17.17 -10.59
N THR A 278 0.26 16.07 -10.98
CA THR A 278 -1.16 15.84 -10.66
C THR A 278 -1.41 15.89 -9.16
N PHE A 279 -2.56 16.44 -8.78
CA PHE A 279 -3.01 16.64 -7.40
C PHE A 279 -2.01 17.47 -6.59
N PRO A 280 -1.66 18.69 -7.06
CA PRO A 280 -0.94 19.63 -6.20
C PRO A 280 -1.87 20.08 -5.06
N TYR A 281 -1.33 20.77 -4.08
CA TYR A 281 -2.15 21.49 -3.10
C TYR A 281 -2.26 22.96 -3.51
N PRO A 282 -3.41 23.42 -4.00
CA PRO A 282 -3.58 24.81 -4.35
C PRO A 282 -3.40 25.72 -3.13
N ALA A 283 -2.83 26.92 -3.31
CA ALA A 283 -2.65 27.86 -2.20
C ALA A 283 -3.99 28.26 -1.55
N SER A 284 -5.08 28.29 -2.32
CA SER A 284 -6.44 28.49 -1.80
C SER A 284 -6.85 27.43 -0.78
N HIS A 285 -6.29 26.21 -0.85
CA HIS A 285 -6.56 25.15 0.11
C HIS A 285 -5.88 25.39 1.45
N LEU A 286 -5.02 26.39 1.64
CA LEU A 286 -4.49 26.73 2.97
C LEU A 286 -5.61 27.04 3.97
N ILE A 287 -6.78 27.49 3.50
CA ILE A 287 -7.96 27.69 4.34
C ILE A 287 -8.47 26.40 5.00
N THR A 288 -8.18 25.23 4.42
CA THR A 288 -8.61 23.93 4.97
C THR A 288 -7.85 23.53 6.23
N PHE A 289 -6.76 24.23 6.57
CA PHE A 289 -6.18 24.15 7.91
C PHE A 289 -7.13 24.74 8.95
N PHE A 290 -7.90 25.79 8.63
CA PHE A 290 -8.85 26.39 9.58
C PHE A 290 -10.22 25.74 9.55
N ASN A 291 -10.70 25.36 8.36
CA ASN A 291 -11.97 24.66 8.19
C ASN A 291 -11.83 23.58 7.11
N PRO A 292 -11.76 22.29 7.48
CA PRO A 292 -11.54 21.20 6.52
C PRO A 292 -12.65 21.11 5.47
N TYR A 293 -13.85 21.57 5.76
CA TYR A 293 -15.02 21.49 4.89
C TYR A 293 -15.34 22.80 4.17
N PHE A 294 -14.40 23.76 4.13
CA PHE A 294 -14.65 25.09 3.53
C PHE A 294 -15.15 25.02 2.08
N PHE A 295 -14.63 24.07 1.28
CA PHE A 295 -15.03 23.87 -0.12
C PHE A 295 -16.20 22.88 -0.28
N GLY A 296 -16.76 22.37 0.82
CA GLY A 296 -17.75 21.29 0.82
C GLY A 296 -17.23 20.04 1.52
N THR A 297 -18.09 19.02 1.61
CA THR A 297 -17.79 17.75 2.28
C THR A 297 -18.11 16.57 1.36
N PRO A 298 -17.21 15.57 1.28
CA PRO A 298 -17.51 14.30 0.62
C PRO A 298 -18.67 13.55 1.25
N GLU A 299 -18.95 13.79 2.54
CA GLU A 299 -20.04 13.14 3.27
C GLU A 299 -21.39 13.37 2.58
N THR A 300 -21.63 14.57 2.05
CA THR A 300 -22.87 14.92 1.35
C THR A 300 -22.69 15.01 -0.17
N GLY A 301 -21.53 14.62 -0.71
CA GLY A 301 -21.21 14.79 -2.13
C GLY A 301 -21.04 16.26 -2.57
N SER A 302 -20.93 17.20 -1.62
CA SER A 302 -20.85 18.64 -1.92
C SER A 302 -19.44 19.14 -2.23
N TYR A 303 -18.41 18.34 -1.94
CA TYR A 303 -17.03 18.70 -2.30
C TYR A 303 -16.87 18.72 -3.82
N PRO A 304 -16.06 19.65 -4.39
CA PRO A 304 -15.97 19.81 -5.83
C PRO A 304 -15.52 18.52 -6.52
N PRO A 305 -16.04 18.23 -7.71
CA PRO A 305 -15.62 17.06 -8.47
C PRO A 305 -14.11 17.01 -8.67
N PHE A 306 -13.62 15.77 -8.67
CA PHE A 306 -12.22 15.45 -8.84
C PHE A 306 -11.65 16.03 -10.15
N THR A 307 -10.55 16.77 -10.04
CA THR A 307 -9.72 17.15 -11.20
C THR A 307 -8.24 17.03 -10.86
N SER A 308 -7.40 16.82 -11.87
CA SER A 308 -5.94 16.73 -11.71
C SER A 308 -5.33 17.96 -11.06
N ASP A 309 -5.97 19.12 -11.19
CA ASP A 309 -5.43 20.41 -10.79
C ASP A 309 -5.99 20.93 -9.48
N TRP A 310 -7.25 20.59 -9.17
CA TRP A 310 -7.90 20.95 -7.91
C TRP A 310 -7.49 20.02 -6.77
N GLY A 311 -7.46 18.71 -7.06
CA GLY A 311 -7.24 17.70 -6.03
C GLY A 311 -8.48 16.87 -5.70
N ILE A 312 -8.34 16.10 -4.63
CA ILE A 312 -9.42 15.36 -3.98
C ILE A 312 -9.35 15.55 -2.48
N PHE A 313 -10.49 15.44 -1.79
CA PHE A 313 -10.59 15.83 -0.39
C PHE A 313 -9.50 15.24 0.50
N TRP A 314 -9.24 13.93 0.43
CA TRP A 314 -8.23 13.31 1.31
C TRP A 314 -6.79 13.64 0.91
N GLU A 315 -6.48 13.83 -0.37
CA GLU A 315 -5.13 14.24 -0.78
C GLU A 315 -4.86 15.71 -0.44
N ASN A 316 -5.90 16.53 -0.27
CA ASN A 316 -5.82 17.97 -0.14
C ASN A 316 -6.37 18.52 1.19
N THR A 317 -6.53 17.67 2.20
CA THR A 317 -6.98 18.07 3.54
C THR A 317 -6.00 17.57 4.59
N ALA A 318 -5.48 18.49 5.40
CA ALA A 318 -4.57 18.18 6.50
C ALA A 318 -4.88 19.05 7.73
N TYR A 319 -6.16 19.10 8.12
CA TYR A 319 -6.61 19.74 9.35
C TYR A 319 -5.82 19.22 10.57
N LEU A 320 -5.48 20.08 11.53
CA LEU A 320 -4.70 19.69 12.72
C LEU A 320 -5.33 20.19 14.02
N GLY A 321 -6.57 20.67 13.91
CA GLY A 321 -7.24 21.46 14.91
C GLY A 321 -6.73 22.88 14.92
N LEU A 322 -7.48 23.73 15.60
CA LEU A 322 -7.14 25.13 15.78
C LEU A 322 -5.90 25.31 16.65
N LEU A 323 -5.64 24.38 17.58
CA LEU A 323 -4.58 24.51 18.57
C LEU A 323 -3.17 24.63 17.96
N PRO A 324 -2.70 23.73 17.05
CA PRO A 324 -1.41 23.90 16.41
C PRO A 324 -1.30 25.16 15.56
N LEU A 325 -2.39 25.57 14.91
CA LEU A 325 -2.38 26.72 14.01
C LEU A 325 -2.20 28.02 14.76
N PHE A 326 -2.83 28.15 15.93
CA PHE A 326 -2.60 29.30 16.80
C PHE A 326 -1.23 29.25 17.47
N LEU A 327 -0.76 28.09 17.93
CA LEU A 327 0.47 27.97 18.71
C LEU A 327 1.77 27.95 17.89
N ALA A 328 1.75 27.40 16.67
CA ALA A 328 2.96 27.24 15.87
C ALA A 328 3.63 28.58 15.48
N PRO A 329 2.91 29.64 15.07
CA PRO A 329 3.52 30.93 14.75
C PRO A 329 4.32 31.54 15.91
N PHE A 330 3.86 31.35 17.15
CA PHE A 330 4.55 31.87 18.33
C PHE A 330 5.94 31.24 18.56
N THR A 331 6.25 30.13 17.89
CA THR A 331 7.58 29.52 17.91
C THR A 331 8.65 30.48 17.36
N LEU A 332 8.27 31.40 16.48
CA LEU A 332 9.18 32.41 15.91
C LEU A 332 9.74 33.38 16.95
N PHE A 333 9.03 33.56 18.07
CA PHE A 333 9.47 34.37 19.21
C PHE A 333 10.30 33.59 20.23
N LEU A 334 10.46 32.28 20.04
CA LEU A 334 11.32 31.47 20.89
C LEU A 334 12.79 31.57 20.46
N PRO A 335 13.75 31.34 21.37
CA PRO A 335 15.17 31.28 21.01
C PRO A 335 15.40 30.25 19.91
N ARG A 336 16.03 30.68 18.81
CA ARG A 336 16.31 29.87 17.60
C ARG A 336 17.39 28.82 17.84
N LYS A 337 17.08 27.82 18.67
CA LYS A 337 17.92 26.63 18.85
C LYS A 337 17.92 25.79 17.57
N ASN A 338 19.01 25.07 17.32
CA ASN A 338 19.17 24.23 16.11
C ASN A 338 17.96 23.33 15.81
N HIS A 339 17.32 22.77 16.85
CA HIS A 339 16.13 21.94 16.69
C HIS A 339 14.91 22.71 16.18
N VAL A 340 14.64 23.91 16.72
CA VAL A 340 13.53 24.75 16.27
C VAL A 340 13.73 25.13 14.80
N LEU A 341 14.95 25.54 14.44
CA LEU A 341 15.29 25.86 13.05
C LEU A 341 15.12 24.65 12.12
N THR A 342 15.47 23.45 12.57
CA THR A 342 15.29 22.22 11.78
C THR A 342 13.82 22.01 11.40
N PHE A 343 12.88 22.18 12.33
CA PHE A 343 11.45 21.99 12.05
C PHE A 343 10.85 23.16 11.25
N ILE A 344 11.38 24.38 11.37
CA ILE A 344 11.03 25.49 10.49
C ILE A 344 11.48 25.19 9.04
N LEU A 345 12.70 24.66 8.86
CA LEU A 345 13.21 24.27 7.54
C LEU A 345 12.41 23.11 6.94
N LEU A 346 12.03 22.12 7.74
CA LEU A 346 11.15 21.03 7.31
C LEU A 346 9.78 21.56 6.86
N LEU A 347 9.17 22.47 7.64
CA LEU A 347 7.90 23.09 7.30
C LEU A 347 7.99 23.90 6.00
N ALA A 348 9.04 24.71 5.85
CA ALA A 348 9.25 25.50 4.64
C ALA A 348 9.44 24.61 3.41
N ALA A 349 10.30 23.58 3.51
CA ALA A 349 10.53 22.63 2.44
C ALA A 349 9.26 21.85 2.08
N SER A 350 8.49 21.39 3.07
CA SER A 350 7.26 20.64 2.81
C SER A 350 6.20 21.52 2.14
N LEU A 351 5.98 22.76 2.61
CA LEU A 351 5.05 23.69 1.98
C LEU A 351 5.44 23.99 0.52
N LEU A 352 6.72 24.16 0.23
CA LEU A 352 7.20 24.35 -1.15
C LEU A 352 6.89 23.12 -2.03
N LEU A 353 7.10 21.90 -1.51
CA LEU A 353 6.85 20.68 -2.29
C LEU A 353 5.35 20.38 -2.45
N VAL A 354 4.54 20.67 -1.45
CA VAL A 354 3.08 20.47 -1.45
C VAL A 354 2.39 21.24 -2.59
N LEU A 355 2.92 22.40 -2.99
CA LEU A 355 2.39 23.21 -4.10
C LEU A 355 2.57 22.59 -5.50
N GLY A 356 3.39 21.55 -5.65
CA GLY A 356 3.58 20.85 -6.93
C GLY A 356 4.02 21.79 -8.07
N LYS A 357 3.27 21.78 -9.18
CA LYS A 357 3.49 22.66 -10.33
C LYS A 357 3.41 24.17 -10.03
N ASN A 358 2.69 24.54 -8.97
CA ASN A 358 2.57 25.94 -8.53
C ASN A 358 3.74 26.38 -7.63
N SER A 359 4.69 25.50 -7.35
CA SER A 359 5.85 25.77 -6.52
C SER A 359 6.93 26.53 -7.28
N PRO A 360 7.68 27.46 -6.65
CA PRO A 360 8.88 28.02 -7.27
C PRO A 360 9.99 26.98 -7.48
N VAL A 361 9.91 25.80 -6.84
CA VAL A 361 10.87 24.69 -7.03
C VAL A 361 10.32 23.58 -7.92
N TYR A 362 9.28 23.85 -8.74
CA TYR A 362 8.59 22.83 -9.53
C TYR A 362 9.53 21.97 -10.41
N LEU A 363 10.65 22.53 -10.88
CA LEU A 363 11.63 21.81 -11.70
C LEU A 363 12.16 20.53 -11.04
N ILE A 364 12.15 20.45 -9.71
CA ILE A 364 12.58 19.25 -8.98
C ILE A 364 11.74 18.02 -9.36
N PHE A 365 10.46 18.21 -9.69
CA PHE A 365 9.55 17.13 -10.09
C PHE A 365 9.90 16.50 -11.45
N SER A 366 10.74 17.16 -12.24
CA SER A 366 11.25 16.60 -13.50
C SER A 366 12.49 15.73 -13.30
N LEU A 367 13.10 15.75 -12.10
CA LEU A 367 14.37 15.08 -11.83
C LEU A 367 14.16 13.78 -11.04
N PRO A 368 14.90 12.71 -11.37
CA PRO A 368 14.97 11.55 -10.49
C PRO A 368 15.53 11.92 -9.11
N PRO A 369 14.99 11.37 -8.01
CA PRO A 369 13.92 10.36 -7.94
C PRO A 369 12.49 10.94 -7.84
N PHE A 370 12.29 12.27 -7.88
CA PHE A 370 10.97 12.87 -7.74
C PHE A 370 10.02 12.50 -8.88
N ASN A 371 10.56 12.35 -10.11
CA ASN A 371 9.78 11.98 -11.29
C ASN A 371 9.22 10.53 -11.26
N PHE A 372 9.47 9.75 -10.21
CA PHE A 372 8.87 8.42 -10.01
C PHE A 372 7.54 8.46 -9.25
N PHE A 373 7.24 9.57 -8.59
CA PHE A 373 6.08 9.70 -7.71
C PHE A 373 5.10 10.75 -8.25
N ARG A 374 3.82 10.58 -7.95
CA ARG A 374 2.74 11.54 -8.26
C ARG A 374 2.07 12.00 -6.98
N VAL A 375 1.27 13.06 -7.04
CA VAL A 375 0.54 13.64 -5.90
C VAL A 375 1.48 14.41 -4.94
N PRO A 376 1.94 15.61 -5.31
CA PRO A 376 2.78 16.45 -4.44
C PRO A 376 2.13 16.78 -3.09
N SER A 377 0.80 16.81 -3.00
CA SER A 377 0.09 17.09 -1.76
C SER A 377 0.41 16.11 -0.61
N LYS A 378 0.94 14.91 -0.88
CA LYS A 378 1.39 13.95 0.16
C LYS A 378 2.49 14.49 1.07
N PHE A 379 3.23 15.51 0.65
CA PHE A 379 4.16 16.23 1.53
C PHE A 379 3.45 16.94 2.69
N LEU A 380 2.12 17.03 2.69
CA LEU A 380 1.30 17.47 3.84
C LEU A 380 1.58 16.66 5.09
N LEU A 381 1.98 15.38 4.99
CA LEU A 381 2.44 14.60 6.14
C LEU A 381 3.56 15.33 6.91
N LEU A 382 4.53 15.91 6.20
CA LEU A 382 5.63 16.67 6.80
C LEU A 382 5.21 18.05 7.27
N THR A 383 4.28 18.70 6.56
CA THR A 383 3.69 19.96 6.99
C THR A 383 2.99 19.78 8.34
N SER A 384 2.12 18.77 8.45
CA SER A 384 1.43 18.38 9.67
C SER A 384 2.40 18.02 10.79
N PHE A 385 3.37 17.15 10.52
CA PHE A 385 4.39 16.77 11.48
C PHE A 385 5.17 17.97 12.04
N SER A 386 5.58 18.88 11.16
CA SER A 386 6.38 20.05 11.53
C SER A 386 5.56 21.09 12.30
N LEU A 387 4.34 21.40 11.86
CA LEU A 387 3.43 22.32 12.55
C LEU A 387 3.13 21.83 13.97
N THR A 388 2.84 20.54 14.14
CA THR A 388 2.55 19.96 15.46
C THR A 388 3.77 20.00 16.40
N ILE A 389 4.99 19.79 15.90
CA ILE A 389 6.19 19.91 16.75
C ILE A 389 6.48 21.37 17.12
N LEU A 390 6.33 22.30 16.18
CA LEU A 390 6.51 23.73 16.43
C LEU A 390 5.51 24.23 17.49
N SER A 391 4.22 23.89 17.36
CA SER A 391 3.23 24.20 18.39
C SER A 391 3.59 23.60 19.75
N GLY A 392 4.15 22.39 19.78
CA GLY A 392 4.68 21.76 20.98
C GLY A 392 5.82 22.53 21.65
N PHE A 393 6.69 23.21 20.89
CA PHE A 393 7.73 24.08 21.47
C PHE A 393 7.12 25.26 22.22
N THR A 394 6.16 25.96 21.59
CA THR A 394 5.41 27.05 22.22
C THR A 394 4.71 26.56 23.49
N LEU A 395 3.97 25.47 23.39
CA LEU A 395 3.23 24.89 24.51
C LEU A 395 4.14 24.50 25.68
N ASN A 396 5.31 23.92 25.38
CA ASN A 396 6.30 23.56 26.40
C ASN A 396 6.87 24.77 27.13
N GLN A 397 6.95 25.93 26.48
CA GLN A 397 7.44 27.15 27.13
C GLN A 397 6.36 27.84 27.96
N ILE A 398 5.11 27.86 27.49
CA ILE A 398 3.96 28.37 28.25
C ILE A 398 3.81 27.57 29.55
N THR A 399 3.76 26.25 29.45
CA THR A 399 3.54 25.36 30.61
C THR A 399 4.65 25.45 31.66
N LYS A 400 5.89 25.74 31.27
CA LYS A 400 7.00 25.97 32.20
C LYS A 400 6.92 27.30 32.96
N LYS A 401 6.19 28.29 32.42
CA LYS A 401 5.99 29.59 33.08
C LYS A 401 4.85 29.56 34.09
N ILE A 402 3.93 28.60 33.99
CA ILE A 402 2.82 28.45 34.94
C ILE A 402 3.35 27.73 36.19
N THR A 403 3.58 28.48 37.26
CA THR A 403 4.07 27.96 38.55
C THR A 403 2.94 27.47 39.46
N ASN A 404 1.75 28.07 39.35
CA ASN A 404 0.58 27.68 40.13
C ASN A 404 0.02 26.34 39.64
N HIS A 405 0.00 25.34 40.52
CA HIS A 405 -0.40 23.97 40.18
C HIS A 405 -1.86 23.86 39.74
N PHE A 406 -2.77 24.62 40.37
CA PHE A 406 -4.18 24.64 40.00
C PHE A 406 -4.37 25.22 38.59
N LEU A 407 -3.72 26.36 38.29
CA LEU A 407 -3.76 26.95 36.94
C LEU A 407 -3.16 26.01 35.89
N LEU A 408 -2.10 25.27 36.24
CA LEU A 408 -1.48 24.31 35.33
C LEU A 408 -2.41 23.13 35.01
N ILE A 409 -3.09 22.57 36.03
CA ILE A 409 -4.07 21.50 35.83
C ILE A 409 -5.24 21.99 34.97
N THR A 410 -5.82 23.16 35.30
CA THR A 410 -6.92 23.74 34.53
C THR A 410 -6.51 24.00 33.08
N PHE A 411 -5.29 24.47 32.86
CA PHE A 411 -4.73 24.64 31.51
C PHE A 411 -4.56 23.31 30.78
N TYR A 412 -4.10 22.26 31.46
CA TYR A 412 -4.02 20.92 30.86
C TYR A 412 -5.38 20.34 30.51
N LEU A 413 -6.38 20.50 31.38
CA LEU A 413 -7.75 20.07 31.11
C LEU A 413 -8.35 20.83 29.93
N SER A 414 -8.14 22.14 29.82
CA SER A 414 -8.65 22.91 28.67
C SER A 414 -8.03 22.46 27.35
N LEU A 415 -6.73 22.15 27.32
CA LEU A 415 -6.07 21.61 26.12
C LEU A 415 -6.63 20.25 25.71
N ILE A 416 -6.86 19.36 26.68
CA ILE A 416 -7.51 18.07 26.45
C ILE A 416 -8.90 18.29 25.86
N THR A 417 -9.71 19.15 26.48
CA THR A 417 -11.06 19.46 26.02
C THR A 417 -11.07 20.02 24.60
N ILE A 418 -10.19 20.97 24.28
CA ILE A 418 -10.07 21.54 22.92
C ILE A 418 -9.70 20.43 21.93
N PHE A 419 -8.69 19.60 22.24
CA PHE A 419 -8.31 18.48 21.38
C PHE A 419 -9.48 17.53 21.10
N PHE A 420 -10.26 17.17 22.13
CA PHE A 420 -11.38 16.25 21.97
C PHE A 420 -12.57 16.85 21.21
N LEU A 421 -12.91 18.12 21.47
CA LEU A 421 -14.04 18.80 20.83
C LEU A 421 -13.77 19.16 19.37
N ASP A 422 -12.51 19.42 19.02
CA ASP A 422 -12.10 19.88 17.70
C ASP A 422 -11.49 18.74 16.86
N GLU A 423 -10.19 18.48 17.01
CA GLU A 423 -9.45 17.57 16.13
C GLU A 423 -9.90 16.11 16.25
N PHE A 424 -10.06 15.61 17.48
CA PHE A 424 -10.50 14.24 17.69
C PHE A 424 -11.94 14.04 17.17
N SER A 425 -12.81 15.03 17.35
CA SER A 425 -14.19 14.99 16.86
C SER A 425 -14.24 14.93 15.33
N PHE A 426 -13.45 15.77 14.65
CA PHE A 426 -13.29 15.73 13.19
C PHE A 426 -12.81 14.35 12.73
N SER A 427 -11.69 13.89 13.28
CA SER A 427 -11.06 12.62 12.93
C SER A 427 -11.96 11.42 13.22
N TYR A 428 -12.75 11.47 14.30
CA TYR A 428 -13.66 10.41 14.68
C TYR A 428 -14.89 10.39 13.77
N ARG A 429 -15.47 11.54 13.43
CA ARG A 429 -16.72 11.61 12.65
C ARG A 429 -16.53 11.42 11.15
N TYR A 430 -15.39 11.84 10.61
CA TYR A 430 -15.14 11.82 9.16
C TYR A 430 -15.34 10.45 8.49
N PRO A 431 -14.67 9.35 8.92
CA PRO A 431 -14.74 8.10 8.17
C PRO A 431 -16.04 7.34 8.48
N PRO A 432 -16.91 7.09 7.49
CA PRO A 432 -18.09 6.26 7.68
C PRO A 432 -17.74 4.81 8.05
N LEU A 433 -18.58 4.23 8.88
CA LEU A 433 -18.47 2.85 9.38
C LEU A 433 -19.58 2.01 8.78
N THR A 434 -19.21 0.81 8.33
CA THR A 434 -20.18 -0.17 7.83
C THR A 434 -19.91 -1.54 8.44
N PRO A 435 -20.95 -2.37 8.65
CA PRO A 435 -20.76 -3.74 9.12
C PRO A 435 -19.88 -4.51 8.13
N ALA A 436 -18.87 -5.23 8.63
CA ALA A 436 -17.97 -5.97 7.73
C ALA A 436 -18.71 -7.12 7.01
N SER A 437 -19.75 -7.68 7.62
CA SER A 437 -20.62 -8.71 7.04
C SER A 437 -21.30 -8.25 5.76
N TRP A 438 -21.58 -6.95 5.61
CA TRP A 438 -22.15 -6.39 4.38
C TRP A 438 -21.26 -6.63 3.18
N TRP A 439 -19.94 -6.50 3.35
CA TRP A 439 -18.98 -6.60 2.25
C TRP A 439 -18.48 -8.03 2.05
N LEU A 440 -18.39 -8.82 3.12
CA LEU A 440 -17.93 -10.20 3.04
C LEU A 440 -19.02 -11.19 2.59
N SER A 441 -20.30 -10.83 2.68
CA SER A 441 -21.39 -11.67 2.17
C SER A 441 -21.33 -11.78 0.64
N PRO A 442 -21.58 -12.95 0.04
CA PRO A 442 -21.64 -13.09 -1.42
C PRO A 442 -22.74 -12.20 -2.02
N PRO A 443 -22.46 -11.38 -3.05
CA PRO A 443 -23.50 -10.67 -3.80
C PRO A 443 -24.36 -11.62 -4.65
N GLU A 444 -25.59 -11.20 -4.97
CA GLU A 444 -26.59 -12.00 -5.70
C GLU A 444 -26.09 -12.48 -7.06
N ILE A 445 -25.34 -11.64 -7.78
CA ILE A 445 -24.84 -11.95 -9.12
C ILE A 445 -23.98 -13.22 -9.17
N ILE A 446 -23.36 -13.61 -8.05
CA ILE A 446 -22.49 -14.79 -7.99
C ILE A 446 -23.27 -16.08 -8.21
N ASN A 447 -24.56 -16.10 -7.88
CA ASN A 447 -25.42 -17.26 -8.11
C ASN A 447 -25.67 -17.52 -9.59
N LEU A 448 -25.47 -16.51 -10.44
CA LEU A 448 -25.60 -16.60 -11.90
C LEU A 448 -24.26 -16.90 -12.61
N ILE A 449 -23.15 -16.95 -11.86
CA ILE A 449 -21.80 -17.11 -12.39
C ILE A 449 -21.23 -18.44 -11.92
N ASP A 450 -21.01 -19.35 -12.86
CA ASP A 450 -20.29 -20.60 -12.60
C ASP A 450 -18.85 -20.29 -12.16
N LYS A 451 -18.47 -20.88 -11.04
CA LYS A 451 -17.14 -20.74 -10.42
C LYS A 451 -16.03 -21.27 -11.33
N ASN A 452 -16.30 -22.26 -12.18
CA ASN A 452 -15.29 -22.96 -12.96
C ASN A 452 -15.28 -22.62 -14.46
N ALA A 453 -16.25 -21.83 -14.95
CA ALA A 453 -16.47 -21.64 -16.39
C ALA A 453 -15.62 -20.56 -17.06
N GLY A 454 -14.81 -19.79 -16.33
CA GLY A 454 -13.93 -18.76 -16.91
C GLY A 454 -13.74 -17.53 -16.03
N ARG A 455 -13.45 -16.40 -16.68
CA ARG A 455 -13.20 -15.10 -16.04
C ARG A 455 -14.35 -14.12 -16.21
N ILE A 456 -14.29 -13.05 -15.42
CA ILE A 456 -15.20 -11.91 -15.47
C ILE A 456 -14.47 -10.69 -16.06
N LYS A 457 -15.23 -9.80 -16.71
CA LYS A 457 -14.85 -8.40 -16.97
C LYS A 457 -16.02 -7.49 -16.54
N THR A 458 -15.70 -6.36 -15.92
CA THR A 458 -16.69 -5.40 -15.41
C THR A 458 -16.47 -4.04 -16.06
N TYR A 459 -17.56 -3.35 -16.43
CA TYR A 459 -17.55 -2.01 -17.01
C TYR A 459 -18.56 -1.07 -16.33
N GLY A 460 -18.20 0.20 -16.21
CA GLY A 460 -19.10 1.27 -15.76
C GLY A 460 -19.50 1.21 -14.29
N SER A 461 -18.89 0.31 -13.50
CA SER A 461 -19.10 0.26 -12.05
C SER A 461 -18.73 1.59 -11.39
N GLU A 462 -17.67 2.24 -11.87
CA GLU A 462 -17.22 3.55 -11.45
C GLU A 462 -18.24 4.66 -11.77
N ILE A 463 -19.02 4.52 -12.84
CA ILE A 463 -20.07 5.47 -13.21
C ILE A 463 -21.22 5.36 -12.21
N ALA A 464 -21.69 4.14 -11.93
CA ALA A 464 -22.72 3.90 -10.92
C ALA A 464 -22.26 4.36 -9.53
N TRP A 465 -20.99 4.11 -9.19
CA TRP A 465 -20.39 4.57 -7.94
C TRP A 465 -20.39 6.09 -7.82
N ASN A 466 -19.91 6.79 -8.85
CA ASN A 466 -19.86 8.24 -8.89
C ASN A 466 -21.25 8.87 -8.85
N TYR A 467 -22.24 8.24 -9.47
CA TYR A 467 -23.61 8.70 -9.39
C TYR A 467 -24.11 8.75 -7.94
N ILE A 468 -23.83 7.72 -7.12
CA ILE A 468 -24.21 7.72 -5.71
C ILE A 468 -23.40 8.75 -4.93
N PHE A 469 -22.07 8.76 -5.12
CA PHE A 469 -21.17 9.67 -4.41
C PHE A 469 -21.45 11.15 -4.66
N LEU A 470 -21.68 11.53 -5.92
CA LEU A 470 -21.92 12.94 -6.27
C LEU A 470 -23.32 13.43 -5.87
N ASN A 471 -24.33 12.56 -5.82
CA ASN A 471 -25.69 12.94 -5.44
C ASN A 471 -25.92 12.92 -3.92
N SER A 472 -25.28 12.01 -3.20
CA SER A 472 -25.61 11.73 -1.79
C SER A 472 -24.40 11.54 -0.87
N GLY A 473 -23.18 11.62 -1.41
CA GLY A 473 -21.96 11.33 -0.67
C GLY A 473 -22.01 9.94 -0.05
N TRP A 474 -21.78 9.87 1.26
CA TRP A 474 -21.87 8.64 2.04
C TRP A 474 -22.81 8.74 3.24
N GLN A 475 -23.77 9.67 3.21
CA GLN A 475 -24.76 9.82 4.28
C GLN A 475 -25.57 8.54 4.50
N ILE A 476 -25.78 7.77 3.41
CA ILE A 476 -26.51 6.50 3.43
C ILE A 476 -25.58 5.41 2.84
N PRO A 477 -24.68 4.81 3.65
CA PRO A 477 -23.72 3.82 3.15
C PRO A 477 -24.34 2.59 2.50
N SER A 478 -25.59 2.24 2.86
CA SER A 478 -26.32 1.12 2.25
C SER A 478 -26.58 1.29 0.76
N ASN A 479 -26.57 2.52 0.22
CA ASN A 479 -26.78 2.76 -1.21
C ASN A 479 -25.64 2.17 -2.05
N TYR A 480 -24.45 1.99 -1.47
CA TYR A 480 -23.31 1.35 -2.14
C TYR A 480 -23.40 -0.18 -2.14
N LEU A 481 -24.28 -0.78 -1.34
CA LEU A 481 -24.33 -2.23 -1.16
C LEU A 481 -24.70 -2.99 -2.46
N PRO A 482 -25.65 -2.51 -3.30
CA PRO A 482 -25.92 -3.11 -4.61
C PRO A 482 -24.71 -3.10 -5.55
N LEU A 483 -23.76 -2.17 -5.38
CA LEU A 483 -22.54 -2.08 -6.22
C LEU A 483 -21.61 -3.28 -6.08
N LYS A 484 -21.75 -4.08 -5.01
CA LYS A 484 -21.04 -5.37 -4.89
C LYS A 484 -21.34 -6.32 -6.05
N ASN A 485 -22.52 -6.21 -6.67
CA ASN A 485 -22.89 -7.00 -7.84
C ASN A 485 -22.03 -6.67 -9.08
N SER A 486 -21.26 -5.59 -9.07
CA SER A 486 -20.34 -5.32 -10.17
C SER A 486 -19.16 -6.28 -10.19
N LEU A 487 -18.81 -6.89 -9.04
CA LEU A 487 -17.56 -7.60 -8.83
C LEU A 487 -16.37 -6.79 -9.38
N TYR A 488 -16.33 -5.51 -9.01
CA TYR A 488 -15.28 -4.60 -9.46
C TYR A 488 -13.88 -5.16 -9.20
N GLN A 489 -12.92 -4.66 -9.96
CA GLN A 489 -11.55 -5.17 -9.99
C GLN A 489 -10.98 -5.26 -8.57
N ASN A 490 -10.38 -6.41 -8.26
CA ASN A 490 -9.92 -6.87 -6.95
C ASN A 490 -11.01 -7.30 -5.96
N SER A 491 -12.19 -6.68 -5.89
CA SER A 491 -13.23 -7.12 -4.93
C SER A 491 -13.72 -8.54 -5.23
N ASN A 492 -13.62 -8.95 -6.50
CA ASN A 492 -13.82 -10.31 -6.99
C ASN A 492 -13.05 -11.41 -6.21
N VAL A 493 -11.89 -11.06 -5.62
CA VAL A 493 -11.06 -11.96 -4.80
C VAL A 493 -11.81 -12.43 -3.56
N LEU A 494 -12.57 -11.54 -2.91
CA LEU A 494 -13.31 -11.86 -1.67
C LEU A 494 -14.35 -12.96 -1.89
N TYR A 495 -14.75 -13.18 -3.15
CA TYR A 495 -15.76 -14.16 -3.52
C TYR A 495 -15.22 -15.26 -4.44
N GLY A 496 -13.90 -15.33 -4.63
CA GLY A 496 -13.24 -16.39 -5.41
C GLY A 496 -13.67 -16.44 -6.86
N ARG A 497 -13.82 -15.27 -7.52
CA ARG A 497 -14.12 -15.18 -8.95
C ARG A 497 -12.96 -14.53 -9.70
N PRO A 498 -12.26 -15.21 -10.64
CA PRO A 498 -11.17 -14.61 -11.39
C PRO A 498 -11.62 -13.50 -12.34
N GLN A 499 -10.80 -12.45 -12.50
CA GLN A 499 -11.09 -11.33 -13.39
C GLN A 499 -9.89 -10.98 -14.26
N ILE A 500 -10.16 -10.45 -15.46
CA ILE A 500 -9.11 -10.05 -16.42
C ILE A 500 -8.53 -8.65 -16.15
N SER A 501 -9.18 -7.86 -15.31
CA SER A 501 -8.71 -6.53 -14.92
C SER A 501 -8.09 -6.53 -13.51
N ILE A 502 -7.42 -5.44 -13.16
CA ILE A 502 -6.79 -5.26 -11.84
C ILE A 502 -6.73 -3.78 -11.47
N ASN A 503 -6.97 -3.48 -10.19
CA ASN A 503 -6.70 -2.19 -9.58
C ASN A 503 -5.37 -2.25 -8.81
N THR A 504 -4.44 -1.31 -9.03
CA THR A 504 -3.09 -1.33 -8.41
C THR A 504 -2.64 0.07 -8.04
N GLY A 505 -1.55 0.19 -7.27
CA GLY A 505 -0.85 1.45 -7.00
C GLY A 505 -0.21 2.12 -8.22
N GLY A 506 -0.35 1.52 -9.40
CA GLY A 506 0.00 2.11 -10.69
C GLY A 506 1.20 1.47 -11.39
N VAL A 507 1.74 0.35 -10.88
CA VAL A 507 2.79 -0.42 -11.57
C VAL A 507 2.17 -1.68 -12.16
N ILE A 508 2.02 -1.68 -13.49
CA ILE A 508 1.52 -2.83 -14.26
C ILE A 508 2.46 -3.12 -15.44
N PRO A 509 2.64 -4.38 -15.85
CA PRO A 509 3.42 -4.69 -17.05
C PRO A 509 2.84 -4.00 -18.29
N ARG A 510 3.71 -3.54 -19.20
CA ARG A 510 3.31 -2.83 -20.43
C ARG A 510 2.30 -3.63 -21.26
N ARG A 511 2.54 -4.93 -21.45
CA ARG A 511 1.63 -5.81 -22.22
C ARG A 511 0.26 -5.96 -21.56
N THR A 512 0.19 -6.01 -20.22
CA THR A 512 -1.08 -6.00 -19.46
C THR A 512 -1.82 -4.67 -19.63
N LYS A 513 -1.10 -3.55 -19.66
CA LYS A 513 -1.71 -2.23 -19.95
C LYS A 513 -2.29 -2.17 -21.36
N ILE A 514 -1.59 -2.69 -22.36
CA ILE A 514 -2.10 -2.78 -23.74
C ILE A 514 -3.36 -3.65 -23.79
N LEU A 515 -3.35 -4.82 -23.13
CA LEU A 515 -4.54 -5.69 -23.04
C LEU A 515 -5.75 -4.95 -22.44
N ARG A 516 -5.52 -4.17 -21.38
CA ARG A 516 -6.56 -3.34 -20.78
C ARG A 516 -7.13 -2.35 -21.81
N LEU A 517 -6.28 -1.57 -22.47
CA LEU A 517 -6.71 -0.58 -23.47
C LEU A 517 -7.49 -1.21 -24.63
N LEU A 518 -7.08 -2.39 -25.11
CA LEU A 518 -7.78 -3.11 -26.18
C LEU A 518 -9.12 -3.72 -25.74
N THR A 519 -9.34 -3.87 -24.43
CA THR A 519 -10.57 -4.47 -23.87
C THR A 519 -11.43 -3.44 -23.15
N ASP A 520 -11.22 -2.14 -23.35
CA ASP A 520 -11.96 -1.10 -22.60
C ASP A 520 -13.23 -0.61 -23.33
N ASN A 521 -13.41 -0.92 -24.63
CA ASN A 521 -14.63 -0.58 -25.38
C ASN A 521 -15.58 -1.78 -25.49
N LEU A 522 -16.79 -1.66 -24.95
CA LEU A 522 -17.82 -2.71 -24.98
C LEU A 522 -18.57 -2.84 -26.31
N GLN A 523 -18.50 -1.82 -27.18
CA GLN A 523 -19.23 -1.79 -28.44
C GLN A 523 -18.38 -2.25 -29.63
N ASP A 524 -17.09 -2.51 -29.39
CA ASP A 524 -16.16 -2.96 -30.42
C ASP A 524 -16.07 -4.50 -30.43
N ASP A 525 -16.41 -5.12 -31.56
CA ASP A 525 -16.33 -6.56 -31.76
C ASP A 525 -14.90 -7.09 -31.51
N GLN A 526 -13.86 -6.29 -31.80
CA GLN A 526 -12.47 -6.67 -31.54
C GLN A 526 -12.22 -6.87 -30.05
N SER A 527 -12.71 -5.95 -29.22
CA SER A 527 -12.61 -6.01 -27.77
C SER A 527 -13.37 -7.22 -27.22
N LEU A 528 -14.61 -7.44 -27.68
CA LEU A 528 -15.43 -8.58 -27.28
C LEU A 528 -14.81 -9.94 -27.66
N ASN A 529 -14.23 -10.06 -28.86
CA ASN A 529 -13.54 -11.28 -29.28
C ASN A 529 -12.22 -11.50 -28.52
N LEU A 530 -11.50 -10.43 -28.21
CA LEU A 530 -10.30 -10.50 -27.37
C LEU A 530 -10.61 -10.99 -25.95
N LEU A 531 -11.75 -10.60 -25.38
CA LEU A 531 -12.21 -11.12 -24.10
C LEU A 531 -12.44 -12.65 -24.16
N LYS A 532 -13.08 -13.16 -25.24
CA LYS A 532 -13.26 -14.60 -25.45
C LYS A 532 -11.91 -15.33 -25.58
N LEU A 533 -10.94 -14.73 -26.29
CA LEU A 533 -9.56 -15.23 -26.41
C LEU A 533 -8.84 -15.32 -25.06
N TRP A 534 -9.20 -14.47 -24.10
CA TRP A 534 -8.66 -14.48 -22.73
C TRP A 534 -9.56 -15.21 -21.71
N SER A 535 -10.40 -16.13 -22.19
CA SER A 535 -11.31 -16.96 -21.38
C SER A 535 -12.27 -16.15 -20.48
N VAL A 536 -12.67 -14.96 -20.91
CA VAL A 536 -13.72 -14.20 -20.22
C VAL A 536 -15.07 -14.76 -20.65
N LYS A 537 -15.76 -15.43 -19.71
CA LYS A 537 -17.09 -16.02 -19.95
C LYS A 537 -18.21 -15.06 -19.61
N TYR A 538 -17.98 -14.15 -18.66
CA TYR A 538 -19.01 -13.26 -18.13
C TYR A 538 -18.60 -11.79 -18.21
N ILE A 539 -19.52 -10.94 -18.67
CA ILE A 539 -19.40 -9.49 -18.63
C ILE A 539 -20.47 -8.92 -17.73
N ILE A 540 -20.05 -8.02 -16.82
CA ILE A 540 -20.95 -7.24 -15.95
C ILE A 540 -20.84 -5.78 -16.37
N THR A 541 -21.97 -5.13 -16.65
CA THR A 541 -21.97 -3.77 -17.20
C THR A 541 -23.20 -2.98 -16.78
N VAL A 542 -23.07 -1.67 -16.63
CA VAL A 542 -24.20 -0.74 -16.38
C VAL A 542 -24.99 -0.41 -17.65
N SER A 543 -24.42 -0.65 -18.83
CA SER A 543 -25.04 -0.38 -20.13
C SER A 543 -25.25 -1.68 -20.90
N PRO A 544 -26.36 -1.85 -21.62
CA PRO A 544 -26.61 -3.05 -22.42
C PRO A 544 -25.58 -3.18 -23.54
N ILE A 545 -25.31 -4.44 -23.92
CA ILE A 545 -24.51 -4.83 -25.07
C ILE A 545 -25.47 -5.15 -26.22
N GLU A 546 -25.23 -4.58 -27.41
CA GLU A 546 -26.06 -4.79 -28.61
C GLU A 546 -25.64 -6.03 -29.43
N ASN A 547 -24.45 -6.58 -29.15
CA ASN A 547 -23.88 -7.73 -29.85
C ASN A 547 -24.60 -9.07 -29.51
N THR A 548 -24.93 -9.85 -30.54
CA THR A 548 -25.69 -11.11 -30.42
C THR A 548 -24.89 -12.31 -29.90
N ALA A 549 -23.55 -12.27 -29.96
CA ALA A 549 -22.66 -13.34 -29.50
C ALA A 549 -22.47 -13.36 -27.97
N TRP A 550 -23.13 -12.43 -27.27
CA TRP A 550 -23.18 -12.34 -25.81
C TRP A 550 -24.63 -12.41 -25.35
N GLN A 551 -25.01 -13.55 -24.76
CA GLN A 551 -26.37 -13.77 -24.28
C GLN A 551 -26.56 -13.07 -22.93
N LYS A 552 -27.60 -12.24 -22.84
CA LYS A 552 -28.02 -11.64 -21.57
C LYS A 552 -28.61 -12.72 -20.65
N LEU A 553 -27.98 -12.94 -19.50
CA LEU A 553 -28.45 -13.90 -18.49
C LEU A 553 -29.38 -13.28 -17.46
N GLY A 554 -29.20 -12.00 -17.15
CA GLY A 554 -29.97 -11.36 -16.10
C GLY A 554 -29.64 -9.90 -15.89
N LYS A 555 -30.30 -9.32 -14.88
CA LYS A 555 -30.05 -7.98 -14.38
C LYS A 555 -30.15 -7.98 -12.86
N THR A 556 -29.34 -7.16 -12.19
CA THR A 556 -29.51 -6.87 -10.76
C THR A 556 -30.16 -5.50 -10.61
N PRO A 557 -31.27 -5.37 -9.87
CA PRO A 557 -31.92 -4.08 -9.66
C PRO A 557 -31.11 -3.15 -8.74
N ASP A 558 -31.32 -1.83 -8.87
CA ASP A 558 -30.98 -0.84 -7.86
C ASP A 558 -32.08 -0.75 -6.78
N GLU A 559 -31.92 0.17 -5.83
CA GLU A 559 -32.89 0.46 -4.77
C GLU A 559 -34.28 0.91 -5.28
N PHE A 560 -34.37 1.36 -6.55
CA PHE A 560 -35.60 1.74 -7.24
C PHE A 560 -36.10 0.67 -8.22
N ASN A 561 -35.58 -0.55 -8.12
CA ASN A 561 -35.90 -1.69 -8.97
C ASN A 561 -35.55 -1.49 -10.47
N ARG A 562 -34.66 -0.55 -10.80
CA ARG A 562 -34.13 -0.31 -12.15
C ARG A 562 -32.91 -1.21 -12.37
N PRO A 563 -32.65 -1.73 -13.57
CA PRO A 563 -31.43 -2.50 -13.84
C PRO A 563 -30.18 -1.66 -13.55
N LEU A 564 -29.41 -2.05 -12.53
CA LEU A 564 -28.14 -1.44 -12.18
C LEU A 564 -26.98 -2.08 -12.94
N PHE A 565 -26.95 -3.42 -12.97
CA PHE A 565 -25.99 -4.18 -13.76
C PHE A 565 -26.69 -5.23 -14.61
N TYR A 566 -26.23 -5.36 -15.85
CA TYR A 566 -26.55 -6.44 -16.76
C TYR A 566 -25.45 -7.48 -16.71
N LEU A 567 -25.84 -8.76 -16.68
CA LEU A 567 -24.93 -9.89 -16.79
C LEU A 567 -25.08 -10.54 -18.16
N TYR A 568 -23.96 -10.63 -18.87
CA TYR A 568 -23.86 -11.29 -20.16
C TYR A 568 -22.93 -12.49 -20.08
N GLN A 569 -23.24 -13.53 -20.85
CA GLN A 569 -22.44 -14.73 -21.00
C GLN A 569 -22.03 -14.90 -22.47
N ALA A 570 -20.76 -15.19 -22.71
CA ALA A 570 -20.29 -15.53 -24.05
C ALA A 570 -20.87 -16.88 -24.49
N ASP A 571 -21.22 -17.03 -25.76
CA ASP A 571 -21.57 -18.31 -26.37
C ASP A 571 -20.46 -19.38 -26.18
N SER A 572 -19.21 -18.96 -26.39
CA SER A 572 -18.00 -19.76 -26.48
C SER A 572 -16.81 -18.94 -26.00
N ILE A 573 -15.79 -19.64 -25.48
CA ILE A 573 -14.54 -19.02 -25.03
C ILE A 573 -13.37 -19.95 -25.33
N TYR A 574 -12.17 -19.40 -25.37
CA TYR A 574 -10.96 -20.22 -25.39
C TYR A 574 -10.81 -20.95 -24.04
N PRO A 575 -10.43 -22.24 -24.03
CA PRO A 575 -10.11 -22.95 -22.79
C PRO A 575 -8.93 -22.30 -22.04
N LEU A 576 -8.82 -22.57 -20.74
CA LEU A 576 -7.67 -22.09 -19.95
C LEU A 576 -6.34 -22.69 -20.39
N VAL A 577 -6.38 -23.88 -21.00
CA VAL A 577 -5.23 -24.57 -21.59
C VAL A 577 -5.72 -25.25 -22.86
N TYR A 578 -5.06 -24.99 -23.99
CA TYR A 578 -5.49 -25.55 -25.28
C TYR A 578 -4.30 -25.73 -26.23
N LEU A 579 -4.45 -26.65 -27.19
CA LEU A 579 -3.54 -26.79 -28.31
C LEU A 579 -4.06 -26.02 -29.52
N THR A 580 -3.17 -25.34 -30.23
CA THR A 580 -3.52 -24.56 -31.41
C THR A 580 -3.88 -25.45 -32.58
N THR A 581 -4.78 -24.96 -33.43
CA THR A 581 -5.13 -25.54 -34.74
C THR A 581 -4.53 -24.72 -35.88
N LYS A 582 -4.42 -23.40 -35.70
CA LYS A 582 -3.92 -22.44 -36.68
C LYS A 582 -3.12 -21.33 -35.99
N THR A 583 -2.00 -20.93 -36.60
CA THR A 583 -1.23 -19.74 -36.20
C THR A 583 -1.32 -18.66 -37.27
N VAL A 584 -1.50 -17.41 -36.86
CA VAL A 584 -1.51 -16.23 -37.74
C VAL A 584 -0.42 -15.27 -37.28
N LEU A 585 0.49 -14.91 -38.20
CA LEU A 585 1.53 -13.91 -37.95
C LEU A 585 0.90 -12.52 -37.87
N VAL A 586 1.32 -11.73 -36.89
CA VAL A 586 0.90 -10.35 -36.68
C VAL A 586 2.13 -9.49 -36.36
N ASP A 587 2.46 -8.55 -37.24
CA ASP A 587 3.66 -7.72 -37.08
C ASP A 587 3.35 -6.40 -36.35
N THR A 588 2.09 -5.96 -36.38
CA THR A 588 1.66 -4.68 -35.80
C THR A 588 0.41 -4.82 -34.93
N LEU A 589 0.21 -3.86 -34.03
CA LEU A 589 -0.99 -3.81 -33.19
C LEU A 589 -2.28 -3.66 -34.03
N ASP A 590 -2.21 -2.95 -35.16
CA ASP A 590 -3.36 -2.77 -36.04
C ASP A 590 -3.68 -4.03 -36.85
N GLU A 591 -2.67 -4.81 -37.21
CA GLU A 591 -2.89 -6.14 -37.76
C GLU A 591 -3.49 -7.10 -36.72
N PHE A 592 -2.96 -7.10 -35.49
CA PHE A 592 -3.53 -7.86 -34.37
C PHE A 592 -5.02 -7.54 -34.18
N LYS A 593 -5.37 -6.25 -34.13
CA LYS A 593 -6.76 -5.77 -34.05
C LYS A 593 -7.64 -6.27 -35.20
N ARG A 594 -7.16 -6.18 -36.44
CA ARG A 594 -7.89 -6.66 -37.63
C ARG A 594 -8.18 -8.17 -37.55
N GLN A 595 -7.21 -8.98 -37.11
CA GLN A 595 -7.40 -10.42 -36.94
C GLN A 595 -8.42 -10.79 -35.86
N LEU A 596 -8.66 -9.91 -34.87
CA LEU A 596 -9.67 -10.15 -33.84
C LEU A 596 -11.10 -10.07 -34.38
N VAL A 597 -11.36 -9.31 -35.45
CA VAL A 597 -12.71 -9.20 -36.05
C VAL A 597 -13.14 -10.54 -36.64
N SER A 598 -12.22 -11.25 -37.30
CA SER A 598 -12.46 -12.54 -37.95
C SER A 598 -12.13 -13.73 -37.04
N LEU A 599 -11.94 -13.50 -35.73
CA LEU A 599 -11.54 -14.54 -34.80
C LEU A 599 -12.70 -15.50 -34.51
N ASP A 600 -12.55 -16.74 -34.97
CA ASP A 600 -13.41 -17.85 -34.58
C ASP A 600 -12.82 -18.56 -33.35
N THR A 601 -13.59 -18.59 -32.27
CA THR A 601 -13.22 -19.20 -30.98
C THR A 601 -13.18 -20.71 -31.02
N LEU A 602 -13.94 -21.35 -31.92
CA LEU A 602 -13.93 -22.81 -32.10
C LEU A 602 -12.67 -23.27 -32.82
N ASN A 603 -12.16 -22.41 -33.70
CA ASN A 603 -10.96 -22.68 -34.50
C ASN A 603 -9.65 -22.40 -33.76
N LEU A 604 -9.64 -22.23 -32.42
CA LEU A 604 -8.46 -22.13 -31.55
C LEU A 604 -7.22 -21.48 -32.20
N THR A 605 -7.45 -20.35 -32.88
CA THR A 605 -6.44 -19.63 -33.66
C THR A 605 -5.58 -18.78 -32.74
N VAL A 606 -4.28 -18.79 -32.99
CA VAL A 606 -3.31 -18.09 -32.15
C VAL A 606 -2.55 -17.06 -32.96
N LEU A 607 -2.48 -15.85 -32.42
CA LEU A 607 -1.78 -14.72 -33.00
C LEU A 607 -0.34 -14.71 -32.48
N ILE A 608 0.64 -14.75 -33.39
CA ILE A 608 2.07 -14.84 -33.09
C ILE A 608 2.82 -13.62 -33.65
N GLU A 609 3.83 -13.13 -32.94
CA GLU A 609 4.62 -11.95 -33.32
C GLU A 609 5.93 -12.31 -34.05
N ASP A 610 6.29 -13.60 -34.11
CA ASP A 610 7.55 -14.06 -34.72
C ASP A 610 7.24 -15.22 -35.68
N LYS A 611 7.66 -15.06 -36.93
CA LYS A 611 7.48 -16.04 -38.01
C LYS A 611 8.09 -17.39 -37.68
N ASN A 612 9.17 -17.43 -36.90
CA ASN A 612 9.78 -18.68 -36.45
C ASN A 612 8.87 -19.48 -35.51
N ASN A 613 7.78 -18.90 -35.01
CA ASN A 613 6.78 -19.56 -34.16
C ASN A 613 5.54 -20.05 -34.94
N GLN A 614 5.56 -19.93 -36.26
CA GLN A 614 4.49 -20.42 -37.11
C GLN A 614 4.46 -21.96 -37.13
N ILE A 615 3.26 -22.52 -37.13
CA ILE A 615 3.00 -23.95 -37.26
C ILE A 615 2.09 -24.17 -38.47
N PRO A 616 2.28 -25.23 -39.27
CA PRO A 616 1.38 -25.56 -40.36
C PRO A 616 -0.07 -25.69 -39.86
N PRO A 617 -1.06 -25.17 -40.60
CA PRO A 617 -2.47 -25.35 -40.23
C PRO A 617 -2.81 -26.85 -40.22
N SER A 618 -3.47 -27.32 -39.16
CA SER A 618 -3.94 -28.71 -39.06
C SER A 618 -5.46 -28.77 -39.11
N SER A 619 -6.03 -29.51 -40.07
CA SER A 619 -7.47 -29.64 -40.30
C SER A 619 -8.13 -30.85 -39.62
N GLU A 620 -7.41 -31.65 -38.82
CA GLU A 620 -7.95 -32.90 -38.26
C GLU A 620 -8.78 -32.73 -36.96
N GLU A 621 -9.91 -33.46 -36.94
CA GLU A 621 -10.99 -33.56 -35.92
C GLU A 621 -10.62 -34.21 -34.58
N ASN A 622 -9.47 -34.90 -34.46
CA ASN A 622 -9.13 -35.55 -33.20
C ASN A 622 -8.69 -34.51 -32.16
N GLN A 623 -9.62 -34.17 -31.26
CA GLN A 623 -9.35 -33.25 -30.16
C GLN A 623 -8.17 -33.77 -29.33
N PRO A 624 -7.08 -33.00 -29.21
CA PRO A 624 -5.94 -33.42 -28.41
C PRO A 624 -6.37 -33.63 -26.95
N LEU A 625 -5.99 -34.77 -26.40
CA LEU A 625 -6.27 -35.09 -25.00
C LEU A 625 -5.30 -34.33 -24.10
N ILE A 626 -5.84 -33.40 -23.31
CA ILE A 626 -5.15 -32.71 -22.23
C ILE A 626 -5.74 -33.24 -20.92
N SER A 627 -4.96 -34.02 -20.17
CA SER A 627 -5.36 -34.40 -18.80
C SER A 627 -4.56 -33.60 -17.79
N VAL A 628 -5.23 -32.84 -16.93
CA VAL A 628 -4.60 -32.09 -15.83
C VAL A 628 -4.27 -33.08 -14.71
N ARG A 629 -2.99 -33.25 -14.38
CA ARG A 629 -2.53 -34.15 -13.31
C ARG A 629 -2.43 -33.44 -11.95
N ASN A 630 -2.04 -32.17 -11.97
CA ASN A 630 -1.94 -31.33 -10.78
C ASN A 630 -2.11 -29.86 -11.19
N ALA A 631 -2.83 -29.08 -10.39
CA ALA A 631 -3.10 -27.67 -10.63
C ALA A 631 -2.94 -26.87 -9.34
N ASP A 632 -1.70 -26.82 -8.82
CA ASP A 632 -1.33 -25.81 -7.83
C ASP A 632 -1.08 -24.47 -8.53
N LEU A 633 -1.22 -23.37 -7.79
CA LEU A 633 -1.03 -22.01 -8.26
C LEU A 633 0.35 -21.79 -8.87
N TYR A 634 1.39 -22.41 -8.29
CA TYR A 634 2.77 -22.28 -8.77
C TYR A 634 3.23 -23.44 -9.63
N ARG A 635 2.45 -24.52 -9.74
CA ARG A 635 2.85 -25.72 -10.49
C ARG A 635 1.63 -26.38 -11.12
N LYS A 636 1.64 -26.43 -12.46
CA LYS A 636 0.61 -27.06 -13.27
C LYS A 636 1.23 -28.17 -14.11
N GLU A 637 0.61 -29.35 -14.13
CA GLU A 637 1.08 -30.51 -14.87
C GLU A 637 0.01 -31.06 -15.78
N PHE A 638 0.41 -31.33 -17.02
CA PHE A 638 -0.46 -31.78 -18.09
C PHE A 638 0.14 -33.02 -18.75
N GLN A 639 -0.70 -34.01 -19.04
CA GLN A 639 -0.36 -35.00 -20.07
C GLN A 639 -1.02 -34.54 -21.37
N ILE A 640 -0.23 -34.49 -22.43
CA ILE A 640 -0.67 -34.01 -23.74
C ILE A 640 -0.39 -35.10 -24.76
N THR A 641 -1.37 -35.40 -25.60
CA THR A 641 -1.17 -36.28 -26.75
C THR A 641 -1.59 -35.56 -28.02
N SER A 642 -0.68 -35.44 -28.99
CA SER A 642 -0.91 -34.76 -30.27
C SER A 642 -0.28 -35.57 -31.41
N ARG A 643 -0.93 -35.62 -32.57
CA ARG A 643 -0.39 -36.26 -33.79
C ARG A 643 0.47 -35.33 -34.63
N HIS A 644 0.35 -34.04 -34.41
CA HIS A 644 1.06 -33.00 -35.14
C HIS A 644 1.79 -32.09 -34.16
N GLU A 645 2.80 -31.40 -34.66
CA GLU A 645 3.38 -30.29 -33.92
C GLU A 645 2.30 -29.23 -33.69
N ARG A 646 2.14 -28.77 -32.44
CA ARG A 646 1.17 -27.74 -32.06
C ARG A 646 1.76 -26.82 -31.00
N LEU A 647 1.23 -25.60 -30.88
CA LEU A 647 1.52 -24.77 -29.70
C LEU A 647 0.56 -25.17 -28.60
N LEU A 648 1.07 -25.40 -27.39
CA LEU A 648 0.26 -25.40 -26.17
C LEU A 648 0.24 -23.98 -25.63
N VAL A 649 -0.96 -23.42 -25.50
CA VAL A 649 -1.17 -22.11 -24.89
C VAL A 649 -1.78 -22.30 -23.51
N VAL A 650 -1.23 -21.60 -22.52
CA VAL A 650 -1.84 -21.47 -21.20
C VAL A 650 -2.41 -20.06 -21.12
N ASN A 651 -3.73 -19.96 -20.97
CA ASN A 651 -4.46 -18.70 -20.94
C ASN A 651 -4.22 -17.99 -19.61
N GLN A 652 -3.08 -17.33 -19.47
CA GLN A 652 -2.72 -16.49 -18.34
C GLN A 652 -1.69 -15.45 -18.78
N SER A 653 -1.45 -14.42 -17.97
CA SER A 653 -0.40 -13.45 -18.25
C SER A 653 1.00 -14.11 -18.20
N ASN A 654 1.78 -13.92 -19.25
CA ASN A 654 3.20 -14.28 -19.23
C ASN A 654 3.98 -13.24 -18.43
N TYR A 655 4.77 -13.70 -17.46
CA TYR A 655 5.59 -12.88 -16.58
C TYR A 655 6.89 -13.62 -16.24
N PRO A 656 8.03 -12.92 -16.11
CA PRO A 656 9.29 -13.55 -15.76
C PRO A 656 9.21 -14.39 -14.47
N GLY A 657 9.53 -15.68 -14.60
CA GLY A 657 9.47 -16.65 -13.52
C GLY A 657 8.70 -17.92 -13.91
N TRP A 658 7.75 -17.82 -14.85
CA TRP A 658 7.15 -19.01 -15.46
C TRP A 658 8.19 -19.76 -16.29
N THR A 659 8.37 -21.05 -15.97
CA THR A 659 9.27 -21.97 -16.67
C THR A 659 8.50 -23.20 -17.09
N PHE A 660 8.70 -23.63 -18.33
CA PHE A 660 8.09 -24.82 -18.89
C PHE A 660 9.12 -25.93 -19.06
N TYR A 661 8.66 -27.16 -18.82
CA TYR A 661 9.41 -28.38 -19.03
C TYR A 661 8.57 -29.33 -19.88
N LEU A 662 9.20 -29.94 -20.89
CA LEU A 662 8.65 -30.99 -21.74
C LEU A 662 9.46 -32.26 -21.48
N ASP A 663 8.81 -33.31 -20.98
CA ASP A 663 9.43 -34.58 -20.62
C ASP A 663 10.67 -34.40 -19.71
N GLY A 664 10.58 -33.45 -18.77
CA GLY A 664 11.64 -33.11 -17.82
C GLY A 664 12.70 -32.13 -18.35
N GLN A 665 12.72 -31.83 -19.64
CA GLN A 665 13.67 -30.87 -20.23
C GLN A 665 13.08 -29.46 -20.28
N ARG A 666 13.86 -28.47 -19.84
CA ARG A 666 13.44 -27.07 -19.89
C ARG A 666 13.36 -26.60 -21.33
N ILE A 667 12.25 -25.95 -21.69
CA ILE A 667 12.02 -25.44 -23.04
C ILE A 667 11.73 -23.93 -23.04
N PRO A 668 12.06 -23.20 -24.12
CA PRO A 668 11.75 -21.77 -24.25
C PRO A 668 10.25 -21.52 -24.26
N THR A 669 9.84 -20.41 -23.64
CA THR A 669 8.45 -19.95 -23.64
C THR A 669 8.26 -18.86 -24.68
N LEU A 670 7.21 -18.99 -25.48
CA LEU A 670 6.80 -18.03 -26.49
C LEU A 670 5.73 -17.09 -25.94
N ASN A 671 5.67 -15.87 -26.46
CA ASN A 671 4.54 -14.98 -26.24
C ASN A 671 3.58 -15.07 -27.43
N VAL A 672 2.32 -15.32 -27.14
CA VAL A 672 1.24 -15.33 -28.14
C VAL A 672 0.05 -14.54 -27.63
N ASN A 673 -0.89 -14.19 -28.52
CA ASN A 673 -2.12 -13.49 -28.15
C ASN A 673 -1.88 -12.29 -27.24
N LEU A 674 -0.91 -11.46 -27.64
CA LEU A 674 -0.35 -10.32 -26.89
C LEU A 674 0.49 -10.69 -25.66
N ASN A 675 0.00 -11.50 -24.71
CA ASN A 675 0.75 -11.79 -23.47
C ASN A 675 0.43 -13.14 -22.83
N GLN A 676 0.13 -14.16 -23.63
CA GLN A 676 -0.07 -15.52 -23.14
C GLN A 676 1.19 -16.36 -23.37
N PRO A 677 1.63 -17.17 -22.39
CA PRO A 677 2.73 -18.10 -22.59
C PRO A 677 2.30 -19.27 -23.46
N ALA A 678 3.16 -19.65 -24.41
CA ALA A 678 2.99 -20.84 -25.22
C ALA A 678 4.29 -21.63 -25.35
N ILE A 679 4.18 -22.92 -25.65
CA ILE A 679 5.31 -23.81 -25.94
C ILE A 679 5.02 -24.68 -27.17
N ARG A 680 6.06 -25.05 -27.92
CA ARG A 680 5.95 -26.02 -29.01
C ARG A 680 5.88 -27.44 -28.43
N ILE A 681 4.89 -28.21 -28.87
CA ILE A 681 4.69 -29.62 -28.53
C ILE A 681 4.88 -30.43 -29.80
N PRO A 682 5.89 -31.33 -29.86
CA PRO A 682 6.06 -32.23 -30.99
C PRO A 682 4.95 -33.30 -31.05
N PRO A 683 4.83 -34.02 -32.17
CA PRO A 683 3.98 -35.21 -32.26
C PRO A 683 4.37 -36.27 -31.22
N GLY A 684 3.40 -36.81 -30.50
CA GLY A 684 3.59 -37.83 -29.47
C GLY A 684 2.74 -37.62 -28.23
N SER A 685 3.01 -38.42 -27.20
CA SER A 685 2.50 -38.21 -25.85
C SER A 685 3.61 -37.64 -24.97
N HIS A 686 3.35 -36.49 -24.37
CA HIS A 686 4.33 -35.71 -23.63
C HIS A 686 3.79 -35.29 -22.28
N GLN A 687 4.67 -35.25 -21.29
CA GLN A 687 4.41 -34.61 -20.01
C GLN A 687 4.88 -33.17 -20.06
N VAL A 688 3.96 -32.23 -19.85
CA VAL A 688 4.28 -30.82 -19.69
C VAL A 688 4.14 -30.42 -18.24
N LYS A 689 5.19 -29.81 -17.71
CA LYS A 689 5.18 -29.17 -16.39
C LYS A 689 5.44 -27.67 -16.55
N MET A 690 4.59 -26.87 -15.94
CA MET A 690 4.75 -25.43 -15.82
C MET A 690 4.96 -25.07 -14.35
N GLU A 691 5.98 -24.27 -14.05
CA GLU A 691 6.32 -23.88 -12.68
C GLU A 691 6.68 -22.40 -12.59
N PHE A 692 6.23 -21.73 -11.52
CA PHE A 692 6.58 -20.33 -11.24
C PHE A 692 7.75 -20.25 -10.26
N ILE A 693 8.92 -19.85 -10.76
CA ILE A 693 10.15 -19.68 -9.98
C ILE A 693 10.64 -18.24 -10.14
N SER A 694 10.38 -17.40 -9.15
CA SER A 694 10.87 -16.01 -9.18
C SER A 694 12.35 -15.93 -8.77
N ALA A 695 13.21 -15.64 -9.75
CA ALA A 695 14.64 -15.45 -9.54
C ALA A 695 14.93 -14.19 -8.71
N SER A 696 14.21 -13.09 -8.99
CA SER A 696 14.29 -11.83 -8.25
C SER A 696 13.94 -12.03 -6.76
N PHE A 697 12.86 -12.76 -6.47
CA PHE A 697 12.48 -13.12 -5.11
C PHE A 697 13.54 -14.00 -4.42
N THR A 698 14.04 -15.03 -5.10
CA THR A 698 15.02 -15.97 -4.52
C THR A 698 16.34 -15.27 -4.17
N LYS A 699 16.84 -14.41 -5.06
CA LYS A 699 18.02 -13.57 -4.79
C LYS A 699 17.77 -12.60 -3.64
N GLY A 700 16.63 -11.90 -3.67
CA GLY A 700 16.24 -10.95 -2.62
C GLY A 700 16.14 -11.61 -1.25
N LYS A 701 15.46 -12.77 -1.18
CA LYS A 701 15.37 -13.61 0.02
C LYS A 701 16.75 -13.96 0.57
N THR A 702 17.65 -14.42 -0.29
CA THR A 702 19.00 -14.83 0.11
C THR A 702 19.79 -13.64 0.69
N ILE A 703 19.78 -12.50 0.01
CA ILE A 703 20.43 -11.27 0.47
C ILE A 703 19.86 -10.83 1.82
N THR A 704 18.53 -10.79 1.95
CA THR A 704 17.86 -10.40 3.19
C THR A 704 18.24 -11.32 4.35
N ILE A 705 18.22 -12.64 4.16
CA ILE A 705 18.59 -13.61 5.20
C ILE A 705 20.04 -13.41 5.64
N LEU A 706 20.98 -13.33 4.70
CA LEU A 706 22.40 -13.12 5.00
C LEU A 706 22.63 -11.78 5.73
N ALA A 707 21.94 -10.72 5.31
CA ALA A 707 22.03 -9.41 5.96
C ALA A 707 21.48 -9.46 7.40
N MET A 708 20.35 -10.13 7.62
CA MET A 708 19.76 -10.28 8.96
C MET A 708 20.64 -11.13 9.89
N ILE A 709 21.22 -12.22 9.40
CA ILE A 709 22.19 -13.04 10.16
C ILE A 709 23.41 -12.20 10.53
N THR A 710 23.97 -11.47 9.57
CA THR A 710 25.14 -10.60 9.78
C THR A 710 24.83 -9.53 10.84
N ALA A 711 23.65 -8.90 10.76
CA ALA A 711 23.22 -7.91 11.74
C ALA A 711 23.02 -8.52 13.14
N PHE A 712 22.43 -9.71 13.23
CA PHE A 712 22.28 -10.43 14.49
C PHE A 712 23.62 -10.75 15.13
N LEU A 713 24.59 -11.27 14.36
CA LEU A 713 25.95 -11.52 14.85
C LEU A 713 26.64 -10.23 15.31
N ALA A 714 26.50 -9.14 14.54
CA ALA A 714 27.08 -7.84 14.88
C ALA A 714 26.49 -7.26 16.19
N VAL A 715 25.19 -7.44 16.43
CA VAL A 715 24.54 -7.05 17.69
C VAL A 715 25.00 -7.93 18.86
N SER A 716 25.07 -9.24 18.66
CA SER A 716 25.48 -10.22 19.70
C SER A 716 26.94 -10.06 20.13
N LEU A 717 27.84 -9.69 19.20
CA LEU A 717 29.26 -9.44 19.50
C LEU A 717 29.55 -8.04 20.06
N ALA A 718 28.61 -7.11 19.97
CA ALA A 718 28.80 -5.71 20.38
C ALA A 718 29.27 -5.54 21.85
N PRO A 719 28.76 -6.28 22.84
CA PRO A 719 29.22 -6.17 24.23
C PRO A 719 30.71 -6.52 24.39
N PHE A 720 31.17 -7.58 23.71
CA PHE A 720 32.55 -8.10 23.80
C PHE A 720 33.58 -7.17 23.17
N LEU A 721 33.21 -6.46 22.10
CA LEU A 721 34.10 -5.47 21.47
C LEU A 721 34.22 -4.18 22.29
N SER A 722 33.23 -3.90 23.15
CA SER A 722 33.19 -2.67 23.96
C SER A 722 33.93 -2.78 25.30
N SER A 723 34.14 -4.00 25.82
CA SER A 723 34.79 -4.24 27.11
C SER A 723 36.29 -3.95 27.08
N ASN A 724 36.97 -4.17 25.95
CA ASN A 724 38.43 -3.95 25.83
C ASN A 724 38.85 -2.47 25.89
N LYS A 725 37.94 -1.50 25.75
CA LYS A 725 38.27 -0.07 25.88
C LYS A 725 38.24 0.46 27.32
N ARG A 726 37.71 -0.29 28.29
CA ARG A 726 37.61 0.15 29.70
C ARG A 726 38.78 -0.27 30.59
N GLN A 727 39.69 -1.12 30.12
CA GLN A 727 40.83 -1.56 30.93
C GLN A 727 42.08 -0.64 30.83
N ASN A 728 42.17 0.25 29.85
CA ASN A 728 43.35 1.13 29.66
C ASN A 728 43.27 2.52 30.35
N THR A 729 42.33 2.76 31.26
CA THR A 729 42.22 4.04 31.99
C THR A 729 42.24 3.91 33.52
N ARG A 730 42.88 2.88 34.07
CA ARG A 730 43.29 2.89 35.49
C ARG A 730 44.72 3.41 35.56
N GLN A 731 44.87 4.72 35.79
CA GLN A 731 46.12 5.26 36.31
C GLN A 731 46.42 4.58 37.65
N PRO A 732 47.66 4.12 37.91
CA PRO A 732 48.05 3.65 39.22
C PRO A 732 48.18 4.86 40.15
N SER A 733 47.39 4.85 41.22
CA SER A 733 47.51 5.77 42.35
C SER A 733 48.84 5.51 43.06
N PHE A 734 49.79 6.43 42.95
CA PHE A 734 50.93 6.50 43.85
C PHE A 734 50.59 7.46 45.00
N HIS A 735 50.48 6.92 46.21
CA HIS A 735 50.71 7.63 47.47
C HIS A 735 51.69 6.78 48.28
N PRO A 736 52.62 7.43 48.99
CA PRO A 736 52.65 7.28 50.44
C PRO A 736 51.99 8.47 51.13
#